data_AF-A0A3M6X8R0-F1
#
_entry.id   AF-A0A3M6X8R0-F1
#
_cell.length_a   1.000
_cell.length_b   1.000
_cell.length_c   1.000
_cell.angle_alpha   90.00
_cell.angle_beta   90.00
_cell.angle_gamma   90.00
#
_symmetry.space_group_name_H-M   'P 1'
#
loop_
_entity.id
_entity.type
_entity.pdbx_description
1 polymer ?
#
loop_
_entity_poly.entity_id
_entity_poly.type
_entity_poly.pdbx_seq_one_letter_code
_entity_poly.pdbx_strand_id
1 'polypeptide(L)'
;MNVAGRALGTEKGRRYLAQLDQALCDGKWAEVPELARKTEKHAPEKHCYTLTARTEAQIASASRRPTSASSDDTTSIHGLSGAIPKLQEAIAASGSGPEDVYCARTCLAEIHWLQEDPSAVLKALPEGETPAGGNDRNATPLGWPEVCSTRSAFLRAAASEALGNNQAAQDVYRNAARNVPGSRSAELRKWTERLLARASIYASKATTQPTLASLNESLTIFRAWASFWQRAPPPASGSSSSQRVDVPRRQVWRAYYELLSSILQHNLLYNPFAAADAHSLLVLWSEAKSEQYTEAKIRQRAELKRVEATYESLLIQETQFPKANESNTEVEEWVEQAVENWKILCGGLWTDSELGEGGKEAVGRSILDILYRAATKTFHSTAILRQLFTVHAAIGEFDLAIHAFDSYVEIVSKGKARGEKTGKHELGFDTDDSAIQTAAEAVRILCKYGDREQAEKALSVSETVKQWLYQQRPTSEQELETAEDKKVDEADQLRQPTLKQLTLKSLAAANFAIGLAHAHWARLSFEDEKRGDSYAEALNHLKKSLAFNDRSVQTAYTLARVLAETQDVSSAVEIIRRSIAVSHTADDAFTDTNSFATADESGYHVDEEDDEDDWDRQRQLIPMWHLLALCLSAKDDYEPAFNACEAAFEQFGDPNVLWGRAGSKAKSTNQTRSMRGLVDQMDNFEREAILEIKMTELAFLELTEGVERAVEAGNELLVSYTRLFGSPSQLKSPLKAPPPVINTPSKNGGGTLRSVVGSIRPRSARNSGDNTLRAPSPSRPTSANSQQDGSPIAITITNENGTSAEKQHHDHHHHLHVPFKTRGHHGDFNEAGSLRSKRSREDLKEKQGSDTDEKPLPTSPQNGVDVARPDHPAANPPAVEPALSDSKSREEPRQPLREAEHNAPHDAWPAPAGHVHQPLEQDMRLPAPHPASNAMPMPTFGSMQERQFKVTVLSKVWLFIASMYIRAGMFEDANGAVQDAMVLVEVFEGDKCAEGANAKGLFERGWGGGKSVDRLWADVYAVKGQLAVAQARPFAAMVHYEDALLHFPDHPEAMIGISNLLMDIFEEKMPAEEPQLLLPPLPASSGSLVNDPTLLHRPEGETPTTAKSTLANTGRPLPPSVTRNNDPSPAELNRLAARDRAYMLLANLTRLGSGWDDAEAWLTLARAHELSKDVAKAKKALWWVVELEDASPVRSWVDVTAGGYAL
;
A
#
# COMPACT_ATOMS: atom_id res chain seq x y z
N MET A 1 -51.06 -23.04 59.22
CA MET A 1 -50.63 -24.24 59.99
C MET A 1 -49.14 -24.44 59.78
N ASN A 2 -48.43 -25.00 60.76
CA ASN A 2 -46.96 -25.06 60.72
C ASN A 2 -46.48 -26.18 59.78
N VAL A 3 -45.58 -25.83 58.85
CA VAL A 3 -44.62 -26.79 58.27
C VAL A 3 -43.28 -26.52 58.94
N ALA A 4 -42.87 -27.41 59.83
CA ALA A 4 -41.59 -27.29 60.52
C ALA A 4 -40.44 -27.62 59.56
N GLY A 5 -39.35 -26.86 59.62
CA GLY A 5 -38.15 -27.12 58.83
C GLY A 5 -37.57 -28.49 59.16
N ARG A 6 -37.54 -29.40 58.18
CA ARG A 6 -36.75 -30.64 58.28
C ARG A 6 -35.27 -30.27 58.19
N ALA A 7 -34.52 -30.54 59.26
CA ALA A 7 -33.07 -30.46 59.20
C ALA A 7 -32.55 -31.43 58.13
N LEU A 8 -31.64 -30.94 57.27
CA LEU A 8 -30.88 -31.76 56.32
C LEU A 8 -30.29 -32.99 57.03
N GLY A 9 -30.40 -34.17 56.39
CA GLY A 9 -30.13 -35.47 57.00
C GLY A 9 -28.72 -35.71 57.54
N THR A 10 -28.40 -36.99 57.78
CA THR A 10 -27.19 -37.41 58.51
C THR A 10 -25.92 -36.78 57.94
N GLU A 11 -24.92 -36.54 58.78
CA GLU A 11 -23.65 -35.92 58.37
C GLU A 11 -22.94 -36.70 57.23
N LYS A 12 -23.14 -38.02 57.17
CA LYS A 12 -22.71 -38.87 56.06
C LYS A 12 -23.48 -38.58 54.76
N GLY A 13 -24.79 -38.34 54.85
CA GLY A 13 -25.64 -37.94 53.73
C GLY A 13 -25.21 -36.60 53.14
N ARG A 14 -24.96 -35.59 53.97
CA ARG A 14 -24.43 -34.28 53.53
C ARG A 14 -23.08 -34.42 52.80
N ARG A 15 -22.17 -35.20 53.36
CA ARG A 15 -20.87 -35.49 52.73
C ARG A 15 -21.00 -36.21 51.39
N TYR A 16 -21.90 -37.20 51.27
CA TYR A 16 -22.11 -37.88 50.00
C TYR A 16 -22.84 -37.00 48.96
N LEU A 17 -23.77 -36.13 49.38
CA LEU A 17 -24.40 -35.16 48.50
C LEU A 17 -23.37 -34.18 47.92
N ALA A 18 -22.47 -33.62 48.76
CA ALA A 18 -21.41 -32.74 48.28
C ALA A 18 -20.38 -33.46 47.37
N GLN A 19 -20.10 -34.75 47.61
CA GLN A 19 -19.26 -35.56 46.72
C GLN A 19 -19.95 -35.86 45.37
N LEU A 20 -21.27 -36.11 45.38
CA LEU A 20 -22.08 -36.31 44.19
C LEU A 20 -22.14 -35.03 43.33
N ASP A 21 -22.40 -33.89 43.97
CA ASP A 21 -22.43 -32.57 43.34
C ASP A 21 -21.09 -32.21 42.68
N GLN A 22 -19.98 -32.38 43.41
CA GLN A 22 -18.63 -32.20 42.84
C GLN A 22 -18.36 -33.17 41.67
N ALA A 23 -18.78 -34.43 41.77
CA ALA A 23 -18.58 -35.41 40.70
C ALA A 23 -19.38 -35.07 39.42
N LEU A 24 -20.59 -34.52 39.56
CA LEU A 24 -21.36 -33.99 38.44
C LEU A 24 -20.68 -32.75 37.84
N CYS A 25 -20.31 -31.77 38.67
CA CYS A 25 -19.60 -30.56 38.24
C CYS A 25 -18.25 -30.82 37.54
N ASP A 26 -17.53 -31.86 37.95
CA ASP A 26 -16.26 -32.28 37.35
C ASP A 26 -16.42 -33.17 36.10
N GLY A 27 -17.65 -33.60 35.76
CA GLY A 27 -17.90 -34.55 34.67
C GLY A 27 -17.39 -35.97 34.95
N LYS A 28 -17.30 -36.37 36.22
CA LYS A 28 -16.82 -37.71 36.68
C LYS A 28 -17.91 -38.77 36.59
N TRP A 29 -18.51 -38.91 35.40
CA TRP A 29 -19.73 -39.70 35.16
C TRP A 29 -19.68 -41.16 35.65
N ALA A 30 -18.49 -41.78 35.71
CA ALA A 30 -18.30 -43.12 36.24
C ALA A 30 -18.50 -43.24 37.77
N GLU A 31 -18.25 -42.18 38.54
CA GLU A 31 -18.41 -42.17 40.00
C GLU A 31 -19.86 -41.88 40.43
N VAL A 32 -20.60 -41.16 39.59
CA VAL A 32 -21.94 -40.61 39.86
C VAL A 32 -22.98 -41.67 40.28
N PRO A 33 -23.14 -42.84 39.62
CA PRO A 33 -24.16 -43.82 39.99
C PRO A 33 -24.01 -44.38 41.42
N GLU A 34 -22.77 -44.62 41.85
CA GLU A 34 -22.45 -45.16 43.16
C GLU A 34 -22.48 -44.07 44.25
N LEU A 35 -22.10 -42.83 43.93
CA LEU A 35 -22.30 -41.67 44.81
C LEU A 35 -23.80 -41.35 44.99
N ALA A 36 -24.60 -41.46 43.94
CA ALA A 36 -26.06 -41.32 44.01
C ALA A 36 -26.68 -42.39 44.91
N ARG A 37 -26.25 -43.66 44.79
CA ARG A 37 -26.68 -44.77 45.68
C ARG A 37 -26.28 -44.56 47.14
N LYS A 38 -25.09 -44.00 47.41
CA LYS A 38 -24.66 -43.64 48.77
C LYS A 38 -25.47 -42.47 49.34
N THR A 39 -25.77 -41.47 48.52
CA THR A 39 -26.56 -40.30 48.91
C THR A 39 -28.00 -40.69 49.23
N GLU A 40 -28.68 -41.41 48.32
CA GLU A 40 -30.06 -41.88 48.51
C GLU A 40 -30.24 -42.74 49.78
N LYS A 41 -29.24 -43.55 50.13
CA LYS A 41 -29.23 -44.35 51.38
C LYS A 41 -29.11 -43.50 52.65
N HIS A 42 -28.51 -42.32 52.59
CA HIS A 42 -28.15 -41.51 53.77
C HIS A 42 -28.85 -40.13 53.85
N ALA A 43 -29.54 -39.75 52.78
CA ALA A 43 -30.41 -38.59 52.63
C ALA A 43 -31.54 -38.94 51.60
N PRO A 44 -32.48 -39.85 51.93
CA PRO A 44 -33.56 -40.26 51.02
C PRO A 44 -34.49 -39.11 50.62
N GLU A 45 -34.50 -38.01 51.38
CA GLU A 45 -35.16 -36.75 51.00
C GLU A 45 -34.62 -36.14 49.70
N LYS A 46 -33.41 -36.50 49.27
CA LYS A 46 -32.80 -36.08 47.99
C LYS A 46 -32.99 -37.08 46.84
N HIS A 47 -33.99 -37.98 46.93
CA HIS A 47 -34.29 -38.97 45.87
C HIS A 47 -34.33 -38.35 44.46
N CYS A 48 -35.08 -37.25 44.26
CA CYS A 48 -35.20 -36.57 42.97
C CYS A 48 -33.85 -36.11 42.39
N TYR A 49 -32.98 -35.52 43.21
CA TYR A 49 -31.61 -35.14 42.81
C TYR A 49 -30.76 -36.39 42.48
N THR A 50 -30.85 -37.46 43.26
CA THR A 50 -30.10 -38.70 43.00
C THR A 50 -30.61 -39.48 41.78
N LEU A 51 -31.89 -39.36 41.44
CA LEU A 51 -32.46 -39.88 40.20
C LEU A 51 -31.95 -39.07 39.00
N THR A 52 -32.04 -37.74 39.09
CA THR A 52 -31.49 -36.80 38.09
C THR A 52 -30.02 -37.10 37.82
N ALA A 53 -29.18 -37.20 38.85
CA ALA A 53 -27.76 -37.50 38.73
C ALA A 53 -27.47 -38.83 37.99
N ARG A 54 -28.30 -39.87 38.21
CA ARG A 54 -28.18 -41.14 37.47
C ARG A 54 -28.56 -40.99 36.01
N THR A 55 -29.61 -40.21 35.70
CA THR A 55 -30.04 -39.96 34.33
C THR A 55 -29.04 -39.06 33.58
N GLU A 56 -28.43 -38.08 34.24
CA GLU A 56 -27.32 -37.29 33.71
C GLU A 56 -26.11 -38.18 33.33
N ALA A 57 -25.74 -39.13 34.20
CA ALA A 57 -24.70 -40.11 33.87
C ALA A 57 -25.09 -41.03 32.69
N GLN A 58 -26.38 -41.40 32.55
CA GLN A 58 -26.90 -42.16 31.41
C GLN A 58 -26.87 -41.35 30.11
N ILE A 59 -27.22 -40.06 30.15
CA ILE A 59 -27.11 -39.11 29.03
C ILE A 59 -25.65 -38.99 28.59
N ALA A 60 -24.73 -38.82 29.54
CA ALA A 60 -23.29 -38.72 29.26
C ALA A 60 -22.70 -40.01 28.65
N SER A 61 -23.29 -41.18 28.91
CA SER A 61 -22.93 -42.46 28.28
C SER A 61 -23.70 -42.80 27.00
N ALA A 62 -24.68 -41.99 26.59
CA ALA A 62 -25.60 -42.34 25.51
C ALA A 62 -24.96 -42.22 24.12
N SER A 63 -25.11 -43.26 23.30
CA SER A 63 -24.53 -43.31 21.95
C SER A 63 -25.44 -42.69 20.88
N ARG A 64 -24.88 -41.83 20.03
CA ARG A 64 -25.49 -41.30 18.79
C ARG A 64 -25.36 -42.25 17.58
N ARG A 65 -24.88 -43.48 17.77
CA ARG A 65 -24.73 -44.46 16.66
C ARG A 65 -26.10 -45.08 16.31
N PRO A 66 -26.42 -45.31 15.02
CA PRO A 66 -27.63 -46.04 14.64
C PRO A 66 -27.75 -47.39 15.35
N THR A 67 -28.98 -47.74 15.75
CA THR A 67 -29.30 -48.90 16.60
C THR A 67 -28.89 -50.26 16.01
N SER A 68 -28.63 -50.34 14.70
CA SER A 68 -28.12 -51.53 14.02
C SER A 68 -26.68 -51.93 14.41
N ALA A 69 -25.96 -51.13 15.20
CA ALA A 69 -24.54 -51.32 15.49
C ALA A 69 -24.09 -50.96 16.93
N SER A 70 -25.01 -51.03 17.90
CA SER A 70 -24.72 -50.89 19.34
C SER A 70 -24.55 -52.27 20.00
N SER A 71 -23.46 -52.47 20.72
CA SER A 71 -23.26 -53.61 21.63
C SER A 71 -24.06 -53.42 22.93
N ASP A 72 -24.43 -54.53 23.58
CA ASP A 72 -25.38 -54.57 24.71
C ASP A 72 -25.03 -53.63 25.89
N ASP A 73 -23.74 -53.36 26.13
CA ASP A 73 -23.27 -52.45 27.18
C ASP A 73 -23.45 -50.94 26.87
N THR A 74 -24.01 -50.56 25.72
CA THR A 74 -24.15 -49.15 25.30
C THR A 74 -25.61 -48.71 25.11
N THR A 75 -26.09 -47.85 26.00
CA THR A 75 -27.43 -47.24 25.88
C THR A 75 -27.51 -46.33 24.65
N SER A 76 -28.47 -46.60 23.76
CA SER A 76 -28.84 -45.68 22.68
C SER A 76 -29.67 -44.51 23.22
N ILE A 77 -29.66 -43.37 22.52
CA ILE A 77 -30.45 -42.19 22.91
C ILE A 77 -31.95 -42.48 22.98
N HIS A 78 -32.49 -43.34 22.11
CA HIS A 78 -33.89 -43.76 22.18
C HIS A 78 -34.21 -44.53 23.49
N GLY A 79 -33.22 -45.18 24.11
CA GLY A 79 -33.35 -45.82 25.43
C GLY A 79 -33.57 -44.84 26.59
N LEU A 80 -33.21 -43.56 26.44
CA LEU A 80 -33.45 -42.52 27.46
C LEU A 80 -34.95 -42.23 27.68
N SER A 81 -35.81 -42.64 26.74
CA SER A 81 -37.28 -42.58 26.89
C SER A 81 -37.78 -43.25 28.19
N GLY A 82 -37.11 -44.33 28.64
CA GLY A 82 -37.43 -45.02 29.90
C GLY A 82 -37.07 -44.27 31.19
N ALA A 83 -36.48 -43.07 31.10
CA ALA A 83 -36.23 -42.17 32.22
C ALA A 83 -37.28 -41.05 32.34
N ILE A 84 -37.89 -40.61 31.22
CA ILE A 84 -38.90 -39.54 31.15
C ILE A 84 -40.02 -39.68 32.20
N PRO A 85 -40.77 -40.79 32.28
CA PRO A 85 -41.88 -40.89 33.25
C PRO A 85 -41.41 -40.89 34.70
N LYS A 86 -40.19 -41.37 34.98
CA LYS A 86 -39.62 -41.42 36.34
C LYS A 86 -39.20 -40.02 36.80
N LEU A 87 -38.63 -39.21 35.90
CA LEU A 87 -38.35 -37.80 36.17
C LEU A 87 -39.66 -37.02 36.39
N GLN A 88 -40.68 -37.24 35.56
CA GLN A 88 -41.99 -36.61 35.71
C GLN A 88 -42.66 -36.97 37.06
N GLU A 89 -42.60 -38.23 37.49
CA GLU A 89 -43.08 -38.68 38.80
C GLU A 89 -42.31 -38.00 39.96
N ALA A 90 -40.97 -37.96 39.88
CA ALA A 90 -40.13 -37.32 40.90
C ALA A 90 -40.26 -35.78 40.96
N ILE A 91 -40.64 -35.14 39.84
CA ILE A 91 -41.00 -33.72 39.76
C ILE A 91 -42.37 -33.45 40.40
N ALA A 92 -43.34 -34.35 40.22
CA ALA A 92 -44.69 -34.22 40.78
C ALA A 92 -44.77 -34.57 42.29
N ALA A 93 -43.81 -35.33 42.81
CA ALA A 93 -43.78 -35.76 44.21
C ALA A 93 -43.60 -34.59 45.19
N SER A 94 -44.59 -34.40 46.08
CA SER A 94 -44.68 -33.27 47.04
C SER A 94 -43.61 -33.25 48.17
N GLY A 95 -42.54 -34.03 48.03
CA GLY A 95 -41.39 -34.07 48.94
C GLY A 95 -40.06 -33.61 48.33
N SER A 96 -40.02 -33.33 47.02
CA SER A 96 -38.82 -32.88 46.31
C SER A 96 -38.50 -31.42 46.59
N GLY A 97 -37.22 -31.07 46.79
CA GLY A 97 -36.78 -29.68 46.98
C GLY A 97 -36.83 -28.86 45.68
N PRO A 98 -36.99 -27.53 45.74
CA PRO A 98 -37.15 -26.70 44.54
C PRO A 98 -35.91 -26.71 43.63
N GLU A 99 -34.70 -26.73 44.21
CA GLU A 99 -33.44 -26.93 43.47
C GLU A 99 -33.37 -28.31 42.79
N ASP A 100 -33.88 -29.35 43.46
CA ASP A 100 -33.87 -30.73 42.94
C ASP A 100 -34.82 -30.87 41.75
N VAL A 101 -36.00 -30.26 41.86
CA VAL A 101 -37.00 -30.16 40.77
C VAL A 101 -36.48 -29.31 39.60
N TYR A 102 -35.73 -28.23 39.87
CA TYR A 102 -35.08 -27.44 38.83
C TYR A 102 -34.09 -28.29 38.02
N CYS A 103 -33.19 -29.00 38.71
CA CYS A 103 -32.22 -29.90 38.06
C CYS A 103 -32.91 -31.01 37.26
N ALA A 104 -33.95 -31.64 37.83
CA ALA A 104 -34.72 -32.69 37.16
C ALA A 104 -35.42 -32.18 35.89
N ARG A 105 -35.97 -30.95 35.91
CA ARG A 105 -36.56 -30.29 34.74
C ARG A 105 -35.53 -29.98 33.65
N THR A 106 -34.35 -29.48 34.00
CA THR A 106 -33.26 -29.26 33.03
C THR A 106 -32.80 -30.57 32.39
N CYS A 107 -32.65 -31.64 33.17
CA CYS A 107 -32.29 -32.97 32.67
C CYS A 107 -33.38 -33.54 31.73
N LEU A 108 -34.66 -33.41 32.10
CA LEU A 108 -35.78 -33.81 31.25
C LEU A 108 -35.81 -33.04 29.92
N ALA A 109 -35.55 -31.73 29.96
CA ALA A 109 -35.45 -30.90 28.76
C ALA A 109 -34.28 -31.31 27.85
N GLU A 110 -33.13 -31.73 28.41
CA GLU A 110 -32.03 -32.24 27.60
C GLU A 110 -32.38 -33.56 26.89
N ILE A 111 -33.14 -34.46 27.53
CA ILE A 111 -33.63 -35.69 26.89
C ILE A 111 -34.52 -35.36 25.68
N HIS A 112 -35.42 -34.38 25.81
CA HIS A 112 -36.25 -33.93 24.70
C HIS A 112 -35.45 -33.26 23.57
N TRP A 113 -34.39 -32.51 23.90
CA TRP A 113 -33.47 -31.94 22.91
C TRP A 113 -32.67 -33.02 22.17
N LEU A 114 -32.25 -34.08 22.87
CA LEU A 114 -31.61 -35.25 22.27
C LEU A 114 -32.58 -36.13 21.45
N GLN A 115 -33.88 -35.95 21.62
CA GLN A 115 -34.96 -36.58 20.83
C GLN A 115 -35.49 -35.67 19.71
N GLU A 116 -34.87 -34.50 19.50
CA GLU A 116 -35.16 -33.56 18.41
C GLU A 116 -36.59 -32.96 18.44
N ASP A 117 -37.24 -32.91 19.63
CA ASP A 117 -38.51 -32.20 19.88
C ASP A 117 -38.28 -30.89 20.68
N PRO A 118 -37.99 -29.76 20.01
CA PRO A 118 -37.83 -28.46 20.69
C PRO A 118 -39.13 -27.97 21.35
N SER A 119 -40.30 -28.47 20.94
CA SER A 119 -41.58 -28.10 21.54
C SER A 119 -41.76 -28.70 22.94
N ALA A 120 -41.22 -29.90 23.18
CA ALA A 120 -41.18 -30.52 24.49
C ALA A 120 -40.08 -29.93 25.38
N VAL A 121 -38.94 -29.51 24.80
CA VAL A 121 -37.88 -28.78 25.52
C VAL A 121 -38.46 -27.56 26.24
N LEU A 122 -39.13 -26.65 25.51
CA LEU A 122 -39.68 -25.42 26.13
C LEU A 122 -40.74 -25.69 27.20
N LYS A 123 -41.49 -26.80 27.10
CA LYS A 123 -42.49 -27.23 28.10
C LYS A 123 -41.88 -27.91 29.34
N ALA A 124 -40.69 -28.50 29.19
CA ALA A 124 -40.00 -29.22 30.26
C ALA A 124 -39.06 -28.32 31.08
N LEU A 125 -38.53 -27.26 30.48
CA LEU A 125 -37.64 -26.31 31.14
C LEU A 125 -38.33 -25.60 32.33
N PRO A 126 -37.57 -25.24 33.39
CA PRO A 126 -38.12 -24.48 34.51
C PRO A 126 -38.47 -23.04 34.09
N GLU A 127 -39.57 -22.52 34.64
CA GLU A 127 -39.95 -21.11 34.58
C GLU A 127 -39.30 -20.34 35.74
N GLY A 128 -38.77 -19.15 35.45
CA GLY A 128 -38.04 -18.32 36.42
C GLY A 128 -36.53 -18.57 36.48
N GLU A 129 -35.86 -17.77 37.32
CA GLU A 129 -34.45 -17.94 37.67
C GLU A 129 -34.27 -19.17 38.59
N THR A 130 -33.03 -19.64 38.76
CA THR A 130 -32.72 -20.60 39.84
C THR A 130 -33.15 -20.00 41.17
N PRO A 131 -33.89 -20.74 42.03
CA PRO A 131 -34.29 -20.24 43.34
C PRO A 131 -33.02 -19.96 44.16
N ALA A 132 -32.68 -18.68 44.31
CA ALA A 132 -31.47 -18.27 45.02
C ALA A 132 -31.50 -18.85 46.44
N GLY A 133 -30.39 -19.48 46.84
CA GLY A 133 -30.31 -20.23 48.10
C GLY A 133 -30.85 -19.43 49.27
N GLY A 134 -31.82 -20.00 49.99
CA GLY A 134 -32.52 -19.31 51.06
C GLY A 134 -31.58 -18.78 52.15
N ASN A 135 -32.05 -17.80 52.93
CA ASN A 135 -31.28 -16.97 53.89
C ASN A 135 -30.46 -17.69 54.99
N ASP A 136 -30.30 -19.01 54.97
CA ASP A 136 -29.39 -19.77 55.84
C ASP A 136 -27.93 -19.53 55.45
N ARG A 137 -27.34 -18.48 56.05
CA ARG A 137 -25.92 -18.03 55.89
C ARG A 137 -24.85 -19.06 56.30
N ASN A 138 -25.24 -20.31 56.58
CA ASN A 138 -24.42 -21.41 57.08
C ASN A 138 -24.40 -22.63 56.15
N ALA A 139 -25.14 -22.64 55.03
CA ALA A 139 -25.14 -23.74 54.07
C ALA A 139 -24.20 -23.43 52.89
N THR A 140 -23.28 -24.34 52.57
CA THR A 140 -22.46 -24.24 51.35
C THR A 140 -23.36 -24.51 50.13
N PRO A 141 -23.51 -23.57 49.17
CA PRO A 141 -24.37 -23.78 48.01
C PRO A 141 -23.77 -24.86 47.09
N LEU A 142 -24.65 -25.71 46.55
CA LEU A 142 -24.31 -26.73 45.56
C LEU A 142 -23.85 -26.09 44.24
N GLY A 143 -22.91 -26.74 43.56
CA GLY A 143 -22.40 -26.31 42.25
C GLY A 143 -23.29 -26.73 41.08
N TRP A 144 -23.94 -27.89 41.17
CA TRP A 144 -24.72 -28.45 40.05
C TRP A 144 -25.93 -27.60 39.63
N PRO A 145 -26.70 -26.94 40.53
CA PRO A 145 -27.80 -26.06 40.13
C PRO A 145 -27.36 -24.88 39.23
N GLU A 146 -26.13 -24.38 39.38
CA GLU A 146 -25.57 -23.35 38.49
C GLU A 146 -25.30 -23.92 37.08
N VAL A 147 -24.77 -25.14 36.99
CA VAL A 147 -24.59 -25.85 35.70
C VAL A 147 -25.96 -26.07 35.04
N CYS A 148 -26.97 -26.50 35.80
CA CYS A 148 -28.33 -26.63 35.32
C CYS A 148 -28.92 -25.29 34.88
N SER A 149 -28.60 -24.17 35.52
CA SER A 149 -29.01 -22.82 35.09
C SER A 149 -28.44 -22.47 33.71
N THR A 150 -27.12 -22.63 33.53
CA THR A 150 -26.45 -22.35 32.25
C THR A 150 -26.91 -23.30 31.14
N ARG A 151 -27.07 -24.60 31.43
CA ARG A 151 -27.68 -25.58 30.51
C ARG A 151 -29.14 -25.22 30.18
N SER A 152 -29.93 -24.77 31.16
CA SER A 152 -31.31 -24.33 30.94
C SER A 152 -31.40 -23.10 30.03
N ALA A 153 -30.46 -22.16 30.14
CA ALA A 153 -30.37 -21.02 29.24
C ALA A 153 -30.01 -21.46 27.81
N PHE A 154 -29.00 -22.32 27.65
CA PHE A 154 -28.61 -22.87 26.34
C PHE A 154 -29.78 -23.61 25.67
N LEU A 155 -30.45 -24.52 26.39
CA LEU A 155 -31.58 -25.29 25.86
C LEU A 155 -32.78 -24.39 25.50
N ARG A 156 -33.03 -23.33 26.29
CA ARG A 156 -34.11 -22.37 25.99
C ARG A 156 -33.84 -21.63 24.68
N ALA A 157 -32.65 -21.06 24.52
CA ALA A 157 -32.28 -20.33 23.30
C ALA A 157 -32.22 -21.27 22.08
N ALA A 158 -31.65 -22.47 22.23
CA ALA A 158 -31.54 -23.46 21.16
C ALA A 158 -32.91 -23.97 20.67
N ALA A 159 -33.86 -24.19 21.57
CA ALA A 159 -35.22 -24.58 21.21
C ALA A 159 -36.04 -23.41 20.64
N SER A 160 -35.83 -22.17 21.12
CA SER A 160 -36.44 -20.97 20.52
C SER A 160 -35.98 -20.75 19.08
N GLU A 161 -34.68 -20.85 18.78
CA GLU A 161 -34.16 -20.79 17.40
C GLU A 161 -34.76 -21.90 16.52
N ALA A 162 -34.81 -23.14 17.02
CA ALA A 162 -35.36 -24.29 16.28
C ALA A 162 -36.89 -24.18 16.00
N LEU A 163 -37.58 -23.23 16.65
CA LEU A 163 -38.99 -22.90 16.45
C LEU A 163 -39.19 -21.54 15.78
N GLY A 164 -38.13 -20.88 15.31
CA GLY A 164 -38.19 -19.56 14.65
C GLY A 164 -38.50 -18.38 15.59
N ASN A 165 -38.42 -18.57 16.91
CA ASN A 165 -38.68 -17.51 17.90
C ASN A 165 -37.39 -16.71 18.20
N ASN A 166 -36.97 -15.91 17.22
CA ASN A 166 -35.73 -15.13 17.25
C ASN A 166 -35.64 -14.22 18.50
N GLN A 167 -36.71 -13.49 18.83
CA GLN A 167 -36.77 -12.61 20.01
C GLN A 167 -36.47 -13.36 21.32
N ALA A 168 -37.13 -14.51 21.56
CA ALA A 168 -36.94 -15.27 22.79
C ALA A 168 -35.56 -15.95 22.89
N ALA A 169 -34.85 -16.13 21.77
CA ALA A 169 -33.44 -16.53 21.78
C ALA A 169 -32.52 -15.34 22.10
N GLN A 170 -32.75 -14.20 21.43
CA GLN A 170 -31.99 -12.96 21.61
C GLN A 170 -32.00 -12.48 23.06
N ASP A 171 -33.16 -12.46 23.73
CA ASP A 171 -33.24 -12.02 25.13
C ASP A 171 -32.48 -12.94 26.12
N VAL A 172 -32.38 -14.24 25.82
CA VAL A 172 -31.55 -15.16 26.60
C VAL A 172 -30.06 -14.90 26.35
N TYR A 173 -29.64 -14.66 25.11
CA TYR A 173 -28.26 -14.32 24.77
C TYR A 173 -27.83 -12.97 25.35
N ARG A 174 -28.71 -11.96 25.29
CA ARG A 174 -28.53 -10.62 25.88
C ARG A 174 -28.37 -10.68 27.39
N ASN A 175 -29.14 -11.53 28.09
CA ASN A 175 -28.94 -11.78 29.52
C ASN A 175 -27.61 -12.51 29.80
N ALA A 176 -27.28 -13.55 29.02
CA ALA A 176 -26.04 -14.32 29.19
C ALA A 176 -24.76 -13.49 28.95
N ALA A 177 -24.83 -12.46 28.09
CA ALA A 177 -23.74 -11.51 27.86
C ALA A 177 -23.57 -10.51 29.01
N ARG A 178 -24.67 -10.03 29.61
CA ARG A 178 -24.64 -9.14 30.79
C ARG A 178 -24.18 -9.89 32.04
N ASN A 179 -24.77 -11.07 32.28
CA ASN A 179 -24.55 -11.90 33.46
C ASN A 179 -23.71 -13.14 33.11
N VAL A 180 -22.46 -12.91 32.66
CA VAL A 180 -21.56 -13.96 32.16
C VAL A 180 -21.35 -15.09 33.20
N PRO A 181 -21.79 -16.33 32.91
CA PRO A 181 -21.69 -17.44 33.86
C PRO A 181 -20.25 -17.84 34.21
N GLY A 182 -20.08 -18.58 35.30
CA GLY A 182 -18.77 -18.94 35.84
C GLY A 182 -17.97 -19.98 35.01
N SER A 183 -16.74 -20.23 35.46
CA SER A 183 -15.82 -21.23 34.89
C SER A 183 -15.19 -22.16 35.95
N ARG A 184 -15.78 -22.17 37.16
CA ARG A 184 -15.26 -22.81 38.40
C ARG A 184 -15.24 -24.34 38.39
N SER A 185 -16.02 -24.99 37.54
CA SER A 185 -16.02 -26.44 37.34
C SER A 185 -16.00 -26.81 35.85
N ALA A 186 -15.72 -28.07 35.53
CA ALA A 186 -15.52 -28.54 34.17
C ALA A 186 -16.81 -28.45 33.34
N GLU A 187 -17.92 -28.98 33.86
CA GLU A 187 -19.21 -28.91 33.14
C GLU A 187 -19.75 -27.47 33.12
N LEU A 188 -19.61 -26.67 34.19
CA LEU A 188 -20.02 -25.26 34.14
C LEU A 188 -19.32 -24.52 32.99
N ARG A 189 -17.99 -24.64 32.91
CA ARG A 189 -17.19 -24.02 31.85
C ARG A 189 -17.64 -24.47 30.47
N LYS A 190 -17.89 -25.76 30.29
CA LYS A 190 -18.36 -26.35 29.03
C LYS A 190 -19.75 -25.84 28.61
N TRP A 191 -20.69 -25.69 29.55
CA TRP A 191 -22.01 -25.15 29.25
C TRP A 191 -21.99 -23.63 29.04
N THR A 192 -21.14 -22.90 29.76
CA THR A 192 -20.89 -21.46 29.51
C THR A 192 -20.25 -21.24 28.13
N GLU A 193 -19.26 -22.05 27.77
CA GLU A 193 -18.62 -22.04 26.45
C GLU A 193 -19.66 -22.29 25.34
N ARG A 194 -20.50 -23.32 25.47
CA ARG A 194 -21.56 -23.60 24.47
C ARG A 194 -22.61 -22.49 24.39
N LEU A 195 -23.01 -21.89 25.51
CA LEU A 195 -23.97 -20.79 25.54
C LEU A 195 -23.41 -19.51 24.86
N LEU A 196 -22.20 -19.10 25.24
CA LEU A 196 -21.58 -17.88 24.69
C LEU A 196 -21.13 -18.05 23.24
N ALA A 197 -20.63 -19.23 22.85
CA ALA A 197 -20.31 -19.53 21.45
C ALA A 197 -21.57 -19.46 20.57
N ARG A 198 -22.68 -20.05 21.02
CA ARG A 198 -23.96 -20.00 20.31
C ARG A 198 -24.54 -18.58 20.24
N ALA A 199 -24.46 -17.82 21.33
CA ALA A 199 -24.81 -16.40 21.35
C ALA A 199 -24.01 -15.58 20.32
N SER A 200 -22.72 -15.87 20.20
CA SER A 200 -21.81 -15.16 19.29
C SER A 200 -22.11 -15.46 17.81
N ILE A 201 -22.38 -16.72 17.47
CA ILE A 201 -22.80 -17.13 16.10
C ILE A 201 -24.24 -16.72 15.78
N TYR A 202 -25.08 -16.48 16.80
CA TYR A 202 -26.36 -15.81 16.58
C TYR A 202 -26.15 -14.32 16.26
N ALA A 203 -25.29 -13.63 17.03
CA ALA A 203 -24.98 -12.21 16.84
C ALA A 203 -24.36 -11.90 15.47
N SER A 204 -23.43 -12.72 14.98
CA SER A 204 -22.76 -12.48 13.68
C SER A 204 -23.71 -12.52 12.47
N LYS A 205 -24.90 -13.14 12.57
CA LYS A 205 -25.95 -13.05 11.54
C LYS A 205 -26.43 -11.60 11.36
N ALA A 206 -26.54 -10.85 12.46
CA ALA A 206 -27.00 -9.45 12.48
C ALA A 206 -25.94 -8.43 12.03
N THR A 207 -24.76 -8.90 11.62
CA THR A 207 -23.69 -8.11 10.98
C THR A 207 -23.84 -8.04 9.45
N THR A 208 -24.72 -8.87 8.86
CA THR A 208 -24.93 -8.92 7.39
C THR A 208 -25.66 -7.70 6.80
N GLN A 209 -26.50 -7.03 7.60
CA GLN A 209 -27.02 -5.68 7.34
C GLN A 209 -26.83 -4.88 8.63
N PRO A 210 -25.65 -4.27 8.82
CA PRO A 210 -25.27 -3.71 10.12
C PRO A 210 -26.07 -2.44 10.42
N THR A 211 -26.58 -2.36 11.65
CA THR A 211 -27.13 -1.14 12.23
C THR A 211 -26.29 -0.77 13.45
N LEU A 212 -26.25 0.50 13.85
CA LEU A 212 -25.52 0.90 15.05
C LEU A 212 -26.01 0.11 16.30
N ALA A 213 -27.29 -0.25 16.35
CA ALA A 213 -27.85 -1.10 17.40
C ALA A 213 -27.35 -2.55 17.34
N SER A 214 -27.37 -3.20 16.17
CA SER A 214 -26.93 -4.61 16.04
C SER A 214 -25.44 -4.79 16.28
N LEU A 215 -24.61 -3.82 15.88
CA LEU A 215 -23.18 -3.81 16.18
C LEU A 215 -22.90 -3.63 17.68
N ASN A 216 -23.62 -2.74 18.36
CA ASN A 216 -23.49 -2.55 19.82
C ASN A 216 -23.87 -3.81 20.62
N GLU A 217 -24.99 -4.47 20.26
CA GLU A 217 -25.38 -5.73 20.88
C GLU A 217 -24.35 -6.84 20.60
N SER A 218 -23.92 -6.99 19.35
CA SER A 218 -22.92 -7.99 18.97
C SER A 218 -21.61 -7.81 19.72
N LEU A 219 -21.09 -6.57 19.77
CA LEU A 219 -19.85 -6.25 20.48
C LEU A 219 -19.94 -6.57 21.98
N THR A 220 -21.12 -6.39 22.59
CA THR A 220 -21.39 -6.80 23.98
C THR A 220 -21.27 -8.32 24.15
N ILE A 221 -21.84 -9.11 23.25
CA ILE A 221 -21.81 -10.58 23.28
C ILE A 221 -20.39 -11.11 23.07
N PHE A 222 -19.64 -10.58 22.11
CA PHE A 222 -18.26 -11.01 21.87
C PHE A 222 -17.28 -10.56 22.97
N ARG A 223 -17.49 -9.38 23.58
CA ARG A 223 -16.75 -8.96 24.79
C ARG A 223 -17.04 -9.87 25.97
N ALA A 224 -18.28 -10.33 26.14
CA ALA A 224 -18.62 -11.34 27.15
C ALA A 224 -17.83 -12.64 26.95
N TRP A 225 -17.78 -13.18 25.72
CA TRP A 225 -16.96 -14.34 25.33
C TRP A 225 -15.47 -14.14 25.66
N ALA A 226 -14.89 -12.99 25.28
CA ALA A 226 -13.49 -12.70 25.58
C ALA A 226 -13.22 -12.57 27.09
N SER A 227 -14.12 -11.92 27.84
CA SER A 227 -14.01 -11.79 29.30
C SER A 227 -14.09 -13.14 30.02
N PHE A 228 -14.83 -14.11 29.47
CA PHE A 228 -14.90 -15.47 29.99
C PHE A 228 -13.55 -16.18 29.80
N TRP A 229 -12.95 -16.10 28.61
CA TRP A 229 -11.64 -16.72 28.35
C TRP A 229 -10.47 -16.06 29.08
N GLN A 230 -10.54 -14.75 29.34
CA GLN A 230 -9.56 -14.05 30.21
C GLN A 230 -9.66 -14.48 31.69
N ARG A 231 -10.84 -14.89 32.16
CA ARG A 231 -11.09 -15.32 33.55
C ARG A 231 -11.00 -16.84 33.76
N ALA A 232 -11.13 -17.63 32.70
CA ALA A 232 -11.09 -19.09 32.79
C ALA A 232 -9.64 -19.58 32.95
N PRO A 233 -9.27 -20.28 34.05
CA PRO A 233 -7.92 -20.81 34.19
C PRO A 233 -7.66 -21.88 33.12
N PRO A 234 -6.41 -22.03 32.63
CA PRO A 234 -6.08 -22.92 31.51
C PRO A 234 -6.51 -24.38 31.78
N PRO A 235 -6.85 -25.16 30.74
CA PRO A 235 -7.27 -26.54 30.90
C PRO A 235 -6.16 -27.37 31.57
N ALA A 236 -6.54 -28.20 32.54
CA ALA A 236 -5.60 -29.09 33.22
C ALA A 236 -5.00 -30.08 32.21
N SER A 237 -3.67 -30.14 32.14
CA SER A 237 -2.97 -30.96 31.14
C SER A 237 -3.37 -32.43 31.27
N GLY A 238 -3.90 -33.00 30.19
CA GLY A 238 -4.42 -34.37 30.13
C GLY A 238 -5.95 -34.50 29.99
N SER A 239 -6.74 -33.42 30.04
CA SER A 239 -8.20 -33.49 29.85
C SER A 239 -8.62 -33.60 28.36
N SER A 240 -8.07 -34.58 27.63
CA SER A 240 -8.44 -34.86 26.23
C SER A 240 -9.74 -35.67 26.14
N SER A 241 -10.84 -35.10 26.63
CA SER A 241 -12.18 -35.64 26.39
C SER A 241 -12.61 -35.31 24.96
N SER A 242 -12.54 -36.30 24.06
CA SER A 242 -12.98 -36.19 22.66
C SER A 242 -14.50 -36.07 22.52
N GLN A 243 -15.07 -35.00 23.08
CA GLN A 243 -16.49 -34.68 23.06
C GLN A 243 -16.78 -33.69 21.93
N ARG A 244 -17.94 -33.85 21.27
CA ARG A 244 -18.39 -32.93 20.21
C ARG A 244 -18.69 -31.57 20.81
N VAL A 245 -18.06 -30.53 20.28
CA VAL A 245 -18.42 -29.12 20.52
C VAL A 245 -19.29 -28.68 19.35
N ASP A 246 -20.44 -28.04 19.62
CA ASP A 246 -21.38 -27.67 18.55
C ASP A 246 -20.86 -26.52 17.66
N VAL A 247 -20.01 -25.65 18.22
CA VAL A 247 -19.39 -24.49 17.55
C VAL A 247 -17.90 -24.45 17.94
N PRO A 248 -16.95 -24.61 16.99
CA PRO A 248 -15.53 -24.51 17.27
C PRO A 248 -15.11 -23.12 17.75
N ARG A 249 -14.18 -23.03 18.71
CA ARG A 249 -13.66 -21.75 19.22
C ARG A 249 -13.10 -20.86 18.12
N ARG A 250 -12.39 -21.46 17.15
CA ARG A 250 -11.84 -20.77 15.97
C ARG A 250 -12.91 -20.00 15.20
N GLN A 251 -14.11 -20.57 15.03
CA GLN A 251 -15.24 -19.92 14.36
C GLN A 251 -15.79 -18.72 15.15
N VAL A 252 -15.80 -18.80 16.50
CA VAL A 252 -16.23 -17.66 17.34
C VAL A 252 -15.21 -16.52 17.29
N TRP A 253 -13.91 -16.83 17.30
CA TRP A 253 -12.86 -15.80 17.17
C TRP A 253 -12.80 -15.22 15.75
N ARG A 254 -13.07 -16.01 14.70
CA ARG A 254 -13.30 -15.53 13.32
C ARG A 254 -14.44 -14.51 13.28
N ALA A 255 -15.63 -14.89 13.77
CA ALA A 255 -16.80 -14.01 13.77
C ALA A 255 -16.60 -12.72 14.60
N TYR A 256 -15.77 -12.77 15.64
CA TYR A 256 -15.38 -11.57 16.38
C TYR A 256 -14.41 -10.68 15.58
N TYR A 257 -13.47 -11.27 14.84
CA TYR A 257 -12.57 -10.54 13.96
C TYR A 257 -13.34 -9.86 12.82
N GLU A 258 -14.28 -10.59 12.20
CA GLU A 258 -15.20 -10.06 11.18
C GLU A 258 -16.04 -8.88 11.73
N LEU A 259 -16.59 -8.99 12.94
CA LEU A 259 -17.30 -7.88 13.59
C LEU A 259 -16.41 -6.64 13.82
N LEU A 260 -15.19 -6.83 14.35
CA LEU A 260 -14.27 -5.71 14.61
C LEU A 260 -13.74 -5.07 13.30
N SER A 261 -13.63 -5.87 12.23
CA SER A 261 -13.31 -5.40 10.88
C SER A 261 -14.46 -4.55 10.33
N SER A 262 -15.71 -5.03 10.46
CA SER A 262 -16.91 -4.29 10.09
C SER A 262 -17.03 -2.95 10.82
N ILE A 263 -16.78 -2.92 12.14
CA ILE A 263 -16.77 -1.68 12.93
C ILE A 263 -15.70 -0.69 12.42
N LEU A 264 -14.54 -1.17 11.99
CA LEU A 264 -13.47 -0.35 11.42
C LEU A 264 -13.80 0.15 10.00
N GLN A 265 -14.38 -0.70 9.14
CA GLN A 265 -14.83 -0.39 7.78
C GLN A 265 -15.93 0.68 7.72
N HIS A 266 -16.81 0.76 8.72
CA HIS A 266 -17.84 1.80 8.83
C HIS A 266 -17.37 3.04 9.63
N ASN A 267 -16.06 3.22 9.84
CA ASN A 267 -15.45 4.33 10.60
C ASN A 267 -16.06 4.58 12.01
N LEU A 268 -16.58 3.53 12.65
CA LEU A 268 -17.22 3.64 13.96
C LEU A 268 -16.16 3.62 15.07
N LEU A 269 -16.26 4.55 16.02
CA LEU A 269 -15.35 4.65 17.14
C LEU A 269 -15.97 4.09 18.43
N TYR A 270 -15.11 3.58 19.31
CA TYR A 270 -15.52 3.29 20.68
C TYR A 270 -15.90 4.58 21.41
N ASN A 271 -17.06 4.57 22.07
CA ASN A 271 -17.58 5.73 22.80
C ASN A 271 -16.59 6.15 23.92
N PRO A 272 -15.95 7.33 23.84
CA PRO A 272 -14.99 7.76 24.86
C PRO A 272 -15.67 8.09 26.21
N PHE A 273 -16.96 8.43 26.19
CA PHE A 273 -17.76 8.82 27.36
C PHE A 273 -18.54 7.64 27.97
N ALA A 274 -18.31 6.41 27.50
CA ALA A 274 -18.98 5.22 28.05
C ALA A 274 -18.56 4.96 29.51
N ALA A 275 -19.48 5.26 30.44
CA ALA A 275 -19.47 4.65 31.76
C ALA A 275 -19.61 3.11 31.66
N ALA A 276 -19.29 2.38 32.72
CA ALA A 276 -19.29 0.91 32.73
C ALA A 276 -20.63 0.27 32.30
N ASP A 277 -21.75 0.96 32.53
CA ASP A 277 -23.12 0.52 32.22
C ASP A 277 -23.75 1.25 31.01
N ALA A 278 -22.95 2.00 30.24
CA ALA A 278 -23.44 2.79 29.11
C ALA A 278 -23.99 1.91 27.98
N HIS A 279 -25.17 2.25 27.47
CA HIS A 279 -25.89 1.43 26.50
C HIS A 279 -25.35 1.54 25.05
N SER A 280 -24.56 2.58 24.76
CA SER A 280 -23.88 2.78 23.47
C SER A 280 -22.36 2.66 23.65
N LEU A 281 -21.80 1.54 23.22
CA LEU A 281 -20.35 1.26 23.19
C LEU A 281 -19.68 1.84 21.94
N LEU A 282 -20.44 2.04 20.86
CA LEU A 282 -20.02 2.62 19.59
C LEU A 282 -20.70 3.97 19.36
N VAL A 283 -19.98 4.89 18.72
CA VAL A 283 -20.46 6.17 18.17
C VAL A 283 -19.98 6.31 16.73
N LEU A 284 -20.71 7.09 15.93
CA LEU A 284 -20.19 7.61 14.67
C LEU A 284 -18.98 8.52 14.97
N TRP A 285 -18.07 8.68 14.00
CA TRP A 285 -16.98 9.64 14.14
C TRP A 285 -17.52 11.07 14.26
N SER A 286 -16.73 11.94 14.90
CA SER A 286 -16.96 13.36 15.00
C SER A 286 -15.62 14.07 15.07
N GLU A 287 -15.50 15.18 14.35
CA GLU A 287 -14.32 16.05 14.24
C GLU A 287 -13.74 16.56 15.58
N ALA A 288 -14.49 16.43 16.68
CA ALA A 288 -14.15 16.94 18.01
C ALA A 288 -12.87 16.29 18.59
N LYS A 289 -11.70 16.84 18.21
CA LYS A 289 -10.33 16.41 18.54
C LYS A 289 -9.99 16.47 20.06
N SER A 290 -10.64 15.62 20.86
CA SER A 290 -10.33 15.34 22.27
C SER A 290 -9.31 14.20 22.41
N GLU A 291 -8.42 14.32 23.40
CA GLU A 291 -7.49 13.27 23.86
C GLU A 291 -8.21 11.93 24.12
N GLN A 292 -9.47 12.00 24.57
CA GLN A 292 -10.31 10.84 24.87
C GLN A 292 -10.66 10.00 23.62
N TYR A 293 -10.76 10.62 22.43
CA TYR A 293 -10.94 9.90 21.16
C TYR A 293 -9.65 9.23 20.70
N THR A 294 -8.48 9.81 21.01
CA THR A 294 -7.18 9.14 20.78
C THR A 294 -7.08 7.89 21.66
N GLU A 295 -7.45 7.98 22.95
CA GLU A 295 -7.52 6.82 23.84
C GLU A 295 -8.59 5.80 23.41
N ALA A 296 -9.70 6.23 22.82
CA ALA A 296 -10.69 5.32 22.21
C ALA A 296 -10.10 4.53 21.03
N LYS A 297 -9.46 5.21 20.06
CA LYS A 297 -8.78 4.57 18.92
C LYS A 297 -7.68 3.59 19.37
N ILE A 298 -6.86 3.97 20.36
CA ILE A 298 -5.83 3.08 20.94
C ILE A 298 -6.48 1.83 21.55
N ARG A 299 -7.56 1.97 22.33
CA ARG A 299 -8.30 0.83 22.90
C ARG A 299 -8.91 -0.06 21.80
N GLN A 300 -9.41 0.52 20.72
CA GLN A 300 -9.98 -0.17 19.57
C GLN A 300 -8.92 -0.97 18.79
N ARG A 301 -7.77 -0.39 18.44
CA ARG A 301 -6.67 -1.13 17.80
C ARG A 301 -6.10 -2.21 18.73
N ALA A 302 -5.99 -1.94 20.04
CA ALA A 302 -5.54 -2.94 21.01
C ALA A 302 -6.53 -4.10 21.23
N GLU A 303 -7.83 -3.89 20.95
CA GLU A 303 -8.83 -4.96 20.95
C GLU A 303 -8.79 -5.78 19.67
N LEU A 304 -8.76 -5.11 18.50
CA LEU A 304 -8.58 -5.76 17.20
C LEU A 304 -7.32 -6.64 17.17
N LYS A 305 -6.14 -6.09 17.52
CA LYS A 305 -4.85 -6.83 17.52
C LYS A 305 -4.86 -8.06 18.43
N ARG A 306 -5.65 -8.04 19.52
CA ARG A 306 -5.77 -9.16 20.47
C ARG A 306 -6.67 -10.26 19.92
N VAL A 307 -7.77 -9.89 19.27
CA VAL A 307 -8.70 -10.83 18.60
C VAL A 307 -8.01 -11.46 17.39
N GLU A 308 -7.37 -10.64 16.57
CA GLU A 308 -6.49 -10.99 15.44
C GLU A 308 -5.48 -12.08 15.81
N ALA A 309 -4.61 -11.83 16.80
CA ALA A 309 -3.61 -12.81 17.25
C ALA A 309 -4.22 -14.08 17.88
N THR A 310 -5.41 -13.99 18.48
CA THR A 310 -6.10 -15.17 19.05
C THR A 310 -6.73 -16.03 17.96
N TYR A 311 -7.33 -15.42 16.94
CA TYR A 311 -7.86 -16.12 15.76
C TYR A 311 -6.72 -16.73 14.95
N GLU A 312 -5.68 -15.96 14.63
CA GLU A 312 -4.45 -16.43 13.96
C GLU A 312 -3.87 -17.65 14.67
N SER A 313 -3.69 -17.59 15.99
CA SER A 313 -3.10 -18.70 16.75
C SER A 313 -3.93 -19.97 16.71
N LEU A 314 -5.25 -19.90 16.56
CA LEU A 314 -6.10 -21.08 16.40
C LEU A 314 -6.08 -21.57 14.94
N LEU A 315 -6.21 -20.65 13.97
CA LEU A 315 -6.18 -20.93 12.54
C LEU A 315 -4.87 -21.61 12.12
N ILE A 316 -3.72 -21.06 12.48
CA ILE A 316 -2.40 -21.59 12.13
C ILE A 316 -2.09 -22.90 12.90
N GLN A 317 -2.75 -23.20 14.02
CA GLN A 317 -2.61 -24.48 14.73
C GLN A 317 -3.53 -25.59 14.19
N GLU A 318 -4.78 -25.26 13.85
CA GLU A 318 -5.78 -26.22 13.37
C GLU A 318 -5.60 -26.54 11.87
N THR A 319 -5.17 -25.57 11.06
CA THR A 319 -4.98 -25.73 9.61
C THR A 319 -3.72 -26.53 9.26
N GLN A 320 -3.85 -27.53 8.38
CA GLN A 320 -2.75 -28.31 7.81
C GLN A 320 -2.32 -27.75 6.45
N PHE A 321 -1.12 -28.09 5.97
CA PHE A 321 -0.69 -27.72 4.62
C PHE A 321 -1.56 -28.45 3.57
N PRO A 322 -2.01 -27.78 2.50
CA PRO A 322 -2.96 -28.36 1.55
C PRO A 322 -2.39 -29.53 0.76
N LYS A 323 -3.23 -30.51 0.42
CA LYS A 323 -2.92 -31.53 -0.60
C LYS A 323 -3.07 -30.92 -2.00
N ALA A 324 -2.60 -31.64 -3.02
CA ALA A 324 -2.61 -31.18 -4.43
C ALA A 324 -4.02 -30.98 -5.05
N ASN A 325 -5.10 -31.20 -4.29
CA ASN A 325 -6.50 -31.05 -4.67
C ASN A 325 -7.31 -30.26 -3.62
N GLU A 326 -6.63 -29.56 -2.71
CA GLU A 326 -7.22 -28.82 -1.58
C GLU A 326 -6.64 -27.39 -1.56
N SER A 327 -7.40 -26.42 -1.09
CA SER A 327 -6.94 -25.06 -0.80
C SER A 327 -7.41 -24.64 0.60
N ASN A 328 -6.72 -23.68 1.20
CA ASN A 328 -7.03 -23.21 2.56
C ASN A 328 -7.66 -21.82 2.51
N THR A 329 -8.83 -21.70 1.88
CA THR A 329 -9.50 -20.41 1.62
C THR A 329 -9.69 -19.56 2.87
N GLU A 330 -9.99 -20.18 4.03
CA GLU A 330 -10.13 -19.49 5.32
C GLU A 330 -8.86 -18.74 5.76
N VAL A 331 -7.67 -19.15 5.29
CA VAL A 331 -6.40 -18.42 5.49
C VAL A 331 -6.27 -17.26 4.52
N GLU A 332 -6.76 -17.42 3.30
CA GLU A 332 -6.72 -16.41 2.23
C GLU A 332 -7.76 -15.29 2.53
N GLU A 333 -9.00 -15.66 2.88
CA GLU A 333 -10.06 -14.78 3.39
C GLU A 333 -9.59 -13.95 4.59
N TRP A 334 -8.91 -14.58 5.56
CA TRP A 334 -8.36 -13.88 6.72
C TRP A 334 -7.24 -12.89 6.34
N VAL A 335 -6.37 -13.26 5.40
CA VAL A 335 -5.30 -12.39 4.90
C VAL A 335 -5.87 -11.17 4.17
N GLU A 336 -6.86 -11.35 3.29
CA GLU A 336 -7.52 -10.22 2.63
C GLU A 336 -8.13 -9.27 3.67
N GLN A 337 -8.90 -9.79 4.63
CA GLN A 337 -9.52 -8.98 5.67
C GLN A 337 -8.49 -8.25 6.55
N ALA A 338 -7.35 -8.87 6.85
CA ALA A 338 -6.26 -8.25 7.60
C ALA A 338 -5.59 -7.11 6.83
N VAL A 339 -5.47 -7.23 5.51
CA VAL A 339 -4.90 -6.18 4.66
C VAL A 339 -5.89 -5.04 4.43
N GLU A 340 -7.20 -5.31 4.30
CA GLU A 340 -8.23 -4.25 4.34
C GLU A 340 -8.19 -3.46 5.64
N ASN A 341 -8.16 -4.14 6.78
CA ASN A 341 -8.03 -3.50 8.09
C ASN A 341 -6.76 -2.64 8.17
N TRP A 342 -5.64 -3.14 7.63
CA TRP A 342 -4.39 -2.39 7.56
C TRP A 342 -4.47 -1.16 6.64
N LYS A 343 -5.14 -1.23 5.49
CA LYS A 343 -5.36 -0.06 4.62
C LYS A 343 -6.07 1.06 5.38
N ILE A 344 -7.13 0.74 6.12
CA ILE A 344 -7.86 1.73 6.95
C ILE A 344 -6.96 2.29 8.06
N LEU A 345 -6.26 1.42 8.79
CA LEU A 345 -5.33 1.82 9.87
C LEU A 345 -4.13 2.64 9.35
N CYS A 346 -3.79 2.56 8.07
CA CYS A 346 -2.71 3.32 7.45
C CYS A 346 -3.18 4.48 6.55
N GLY A 347 -4.49 4.66 6.36
CA GLY A 347 -5.09 5.82 5.66
C GLY A 347 -5.03 7.12 6.45
N GLY A 348 -5.58 8.22 5.90
CA GLY A 348 -5.55 9.55 6.50
C GLY A 348 -6.21 9.63 7.89
N LEU A 349 -7.35 8.93 8.05
CA LEU A 349 -8.13 8.85 9.28
C LEU A 349 -7.38 8.29 10.50
N TRP A 350 -6.21 7.65 10.34
CA TRP A 350 -5.42 7.08 11.43
C TRP A 350 -3.98 7.60 11.44
N THR A 351 -3.45 7.79 12.65
CA THR A 351 -2.14 8.42 12.88
C THR A 351 -1.24 7.55 13.75
N ASP A 352 0.09 7.71 13.65
CA ASP A 352 1.05 6.89 14.40
C ASP A 352 0.81 6.90 15.91
N SER A 353 0.46 8.07 16.47
CA SER A 353 0.11 8.23 17.89
C SER A 353 -1.15 7.45 18.33
N GLU A 354 -2.05 7.13 17.40
CA GLU A 354 -3.28 6.35 17.66
C GLU A 354 -3.05 4.83 17.46
N LEU A 355 -2.00 4.46 16.73
CA LEU A 355 -1.60 3.07 16.45
C LEU A 355 -0.64 2.52 17.51
N GLY A 356 0.14 3.40 18.16
CA GLY A 356 1.03 3.08 19.28
C GLY A 356 2.52 3.09 18.90
N GLU A 357 3.32 2.29 19.60
CA GLU A 357 4.76 2.22 19.38
C GLU A 357 5.09 1.74 17.95
N GLY A 358 5.84 2.57 17.21
CA GLY A 358 6.24 2.30 15.81
C GLY A 358 5.22 2.64 14.73
N GLY A 359 4.04 3.18 15.09
CA GLY A 359 3.11 3.78 14.12
C GLY A 359 2.66 2.87 12.97
N LYS A 360 2.37 3.47 11.81
CA LYS A 360 1.94 2.78 10.57
C LYS A 360 2.97 1.75 10.11
N GLU A 361 4.26 2.07 10.21
CA GLU A 361 5.38 1.19 9.83
C GLU A 361 5.36 -0.13 10.62
N ALA A 362 5.12 -0.07 11.94
CA ALA A 362 5.01 -1.25 12.80
C ALA A 362 3.71 -2.05 12.56
N VAL A 363 2.62 -1.40 12.14
CA VAL A 363 1.42 -2.14 11.67
C VAL A 363 1.73 -2.87 10.37
N GLY A 364 2.36 -2.21 9.39
CA GLY A 364 2.77 -2.84 8.12
C GLY A 364 3.67 -4.05 8.32
N ARG A 365 4.72 -3.94 9.14
CA ARG A 365 5.56 -5.11 9.48
C ARG A 365 4.80 -6.21 10.22
N SER A 366 3.83 -5.87 11.07
CA SER A 366 2.95 -6.87 11.71
C SER A 366 2.06 -7.62 10.73
N ILE A 367 1.74 -7.04 9.56
CA ILE A 367 0.98 -7.68 8.48
C ILE A 367 1.88 -8.54 7.60
N LEU A 368 3.12 -8.10 7.30
CA LEU A 368 4.11 -8.98 6.65
C LEU A 368 4.38 -10.23 7.48
N ASP A 369 4.46 -10.08 8.81
CA ASP A 369 4.60 -11.18 9.77
C ASP A 369 3.43 -12.19 9.67
N ILE A 370 2.21 -11.69 9.48
CA ILE A 370 0.99 -12.48 9.22
C ILE A 370 1.07 -13.17 7.86
N LEU A 371 1.42 -12.44 6.79
CA LEU A 371 1.50 -12.93 5.42
C LEU A 371 2.53 -14.06 5.27
N TYR A 372 3.72 -13.91 5.86
CA TYR A 372 4.74 -14.96 5.86
C TYR A 372 4.32 -16.19 6.67
N ARG A 373 3.56 -16.03 7.76
CA ARG A 373 2.99 -17.18 8.51
C ARG A 373 1.87 -17.87 7.73
N ALA A 374 0.98 -17.10 7.09
CA ALA A 374 -0.05 -17.61 6.19
C ALA A 374 0.56 -18.41 5.02
N ALA A 375 1.64 -17.91 4.42
CA ALA A 375 2.38 -18.59 3.35
C ALA A 375 2.88 -19.99 3.76
N THR A 376 3.17 -20.25 5.05
CA THR A 376 3.54 -21.60 5.54
C THR A 376 2.37 -22.60 5.54
N LYS A 377 1.14 -22.12 5.29
CA LYS A 377 -0.11 -22.90 5.28
C LYS A 377 -0.79 -22.93 3.91
N THR A 378 -0.21 -22.34 2.88
CA THR A 378 -0.78 -22.29 1.53
C THR A 378 0.23 -22.76 0.49
N PHE A 379 -0.24 -23.15 -0.70
CA PHE A 379 0.62 -23.50 -1.83
C PHE A 379 0.30 -22.58 -3.01
N HIS A 380 1.27 -21.79 -3.46
CA HIS A 380 1.16 -20.88 -4.61
C HIS A 380 -0.04 -19.89 -4.57
N SER A 381 -0.56 -19.56 -3.38
CA SER A 381 -1.66 -18.59 -3.21
C SER A 381 -1.32 -17.26 -3.86
N THR A 382 -2.09 -16.88 -4.88
CA THR A 382 -1.87 -15.62 -5.60
C THR A 382 -2.28 -14.42 -4.74
N ALA A 383 -3.33 -14.57 -3.92
CA ALA A 383 -3.75 -13.57 -2.94
C ALA A 383 -2.61 -13.21 -1.98
N ILE A 384 -1.97 -14.18 -1.33
CA ILE A 384 -0.86 -13.90 -0.38
C ILE A 384 0.34 -13.25 -1.09
N LEU A 385 0.66 -13.64 -2.33
CA LEU A 385 1.74 -13.01 -3.10
C LEU A 385 1.41 -11.57 -3.53
N ARG A 386 0.16 -11.31 -3.97
CA ARG A 386 -0.37 -9.96 -4.23
C ARG A 386 -0.24 -9.09 -2.98
N GLN A 387 -0.69 -9.60 -1.83
CA GLN A 387 -0.67 -8.83 -0.59
C GLN A 387 0.75 -8.62 -0.03
N LEU A 388 1.69 -9.55 -0.25
CA LEU A 388 3.11 -9.32 0.04
C LEU A 388 3.67 -8.17 -0.80
N PHE A 389 3.39 -8.14 -2.12
CA PHE A 389 3.75 -7.02 -2.99
C PHE A 389 3.15 -5.69 -2.49
N THR A 390 1.84 -5.66 -2.23
CA THR A 390 1.09 -4.53 -1.68
C THR A 390 1.74 -3.98 -0.39
N VAL A 391 1.97 -4.82 0.62
CA VAL A 391 2.43 -4.33 1.93
C VAL A 391 3.92 -3.94 1.90
N HIS A 392 4.80 -4.68 1.20
CA HIS A 392 6.20 -4.26 1.05
C HIS A 392 6.33 -2.91 0.32
N ALA A 393 5.52 -2.67 -0.71
CA ALA A 393 5.54 -1.39 -1.45
C ALA A 393 5.14 -0.20 -0.56
N ALA A 394 4.13 -0.38 0.30
CA ALA A 394 3.68 0.65 1.23
C ALA A 394 4.63 0.91 2.42
N ILE A 395 5.61 0.03 2.67
CA ILE A 395 6.71 0.27 3.61
C ILE A 395 8.06 0.54 2.92
N GLY A 396 8.04 0.89 1.63
CA GLY A 396 9.23 1.28 0.86
C GLY A 396 10.23 0.16 0.58
N GLU A 397 9.89 -1.10 0.89
CA GLU A 397 10.72 -2.29 0.66
C GLU A 397 10.52 -2.80 -0.78
N PHE A 398 10.69 -1.90 -1.76
CA PHE A 398 10.29 -2.11 -3.15
C PHE A 398 10.95 -3.32 -3.82
N ASP A 399 12.20 -3.65 -3.51
CA ASP A 399 12.86 -4.86 -4.05
C ASP A 399 12.14 -6.15 -3.62
N LEU A 400 11.71 -6.23 -2.36
CA LEU A 400 10.94 -7.36 -1.84
C LEU A 400 9.52 -7.38 -2.41
N ALA A 401 8.90 -6.21 -2.57
CA ALA A 401 7.62 -6.08 -3.24
C ALA A 401 7.68 -6.63 -4.68
N ILE A 402 8.70 -6.22 -5.44
CA ILE A 402 8.91 -6.63 -6.82
C ILE A 402 9.28 -8.12 -6.93
N HIS A 403 10.00 -8.70 -5.97
CA HIS A 403 10.22 -10.16 -5.93
C HIS A 403 8.95 -10.97 -5.62
N ALA A 404 8.07 -10.46 -4.76
CA ALA A 404 6.74 -11.05 -4.55
C ALA A 404 5.88 -10.96 -5.82
N PHE A 405 5.95 -9.82 -6.52
CA PHE A 405 5.28 -9.59 -7.80
C PHE A 405 5.81 -10.48 -8.94
N ASP A 406 7.13 -10.70 -9.05
CA ASP A 406 7.71 -11.61 -10.04
C ASP A 406 7.18 -13.04 -9.84
N SER A 407 7.14 -13.49 -8.58
CA SER A 407 6.61 -14.80 -8.19
C SER A 407 5.11 -14.91 -8.51
N TYR A 408 4.35 -13.84 -8.26
CA TYR A 408 2.94 -13.72 -8.62
C TYR A 408 2.72 -13.83 -10.14
N VAL A 409 3.44 -13.04 -10.94
CA VAL A 409 3.35 -13.03 -12.40
C VAL A 409 3.70 -14.40 -13.00
N GLU A 410 4.73 -15.07 -12.48
CA GLU A 410 5.11 -16.42 -12.92
C GLU A 410 3.98 -17.44 -12.67
N ILE A 411 3.39 -17.42 -11.47
CA ILE A 411 2.29 -18.33 -11.09
C ILE A 411 1.02 -18.03 -11.88
N VAL A 412 0.59 -16.75 -11.91
CA VAL A 412 -0.62 -16.29 -12.60
C VAL A 412 -0.53 -16.54 -14.11
N SER A 413 0.59 -16.23 -14.76
CA SER A 413 0.76 -16.49 -16.21
C SER A 413 0.69 -17.98 -16.53
N LYS A 414 1.29 -18.84 -15.68
CA LYS A 414 1.17 -20.29 -15.81
C LYS A 414 -0.24 -20.80 -15.55
N GLY A 415 -0.99 -20.19 -14.62
CA GLY A 415 -2.40 -20.49 -14.33
C GLY A 415 -3.31 -20.13 -15.51
N LYS A 416 -3.25 -18.88 -15.99
CA LYS A 416 -3.97 -18.42 -17.19
C LYS A 416 -3.69 -19.32 -18.40
N ALA A 417 -2.42 -19.67 -18.65
CA ALA A 417 -2.00 -20.56 -19.74
C ALA A 417 -2.37 -22.04 -19.56
N ARG A 418 -2.87 -22.45 -18.37
CA ARG A 418 -3.59 -23.72 -18.16
C ARG A 418 -5.08 -23.53 -18.41
N GLY A 419 -5.70 -22.49 -17.85
CA GLY A 419 -7.13 -22.18 -18.04
C GLY A 419 -7.54 -21.99 -19.51
N GLU A 420 -6.70 -21.36 -20.34
CA GLU A 420 -6.88 -21.25 -21.80
C GLU A 420 -6.89 -22.61 -22.53
N LYS A 421 -6.31 -23.66 -21.93
CA LYS A 421 -6.27 -25.02 -22.47
C LYS A 421 -7.34 -25.94 -21.89
N THR A 422 -7.65 -25.80 -20.61
CA THR A 422 -8.59 -26.66 -19.87
C THR A 422 -10.01 -26.12 -19.80
N GLY A 423 -10.20 -24.84 -20.09
CA GLY A 423 -11.48 -24.14 -19.98
C GLY A 423 -11.96 -23.90 -18.55
N LYS A 424 -11.11 -24.11 -17.54
CA LYS A 424 -11.46 -23.98 -16.11
C LYS A 424 -10.61 -22.93 -15.42
N HIS A 425 -11.22 -22.13 -14.55
CA HIS A 425 -10.47 -21.35 -13.57
C HIS A 425 -9.90 -22.27 -12.48
N GLU A 426 -8.79 -21.87 -11.86
CA GLU A 426 -8.11 -22.67 -10.84
C GLU A 426 -8.44 -22.12 -9.45
N LEU A 427 -8.93 -22.97 -8.55
CA LEU A 427 -9.29 -22.59 -7.17
C LEU A 427 -8.05 -22.05 -6.44
N GLY A 428 -8.20 -20.89 -5.79
CA GLY A 428 -7.10 -20.16 -5.15
C GLY A 428 -6.28 -19.25 -6.08
N PHE A 429 -6.71 -19.07 -7.33
CA PHE A 429 -6.15 -18.06 -8.24
C PHE A 429 -7.00 -16.79 -8.32
N ASP A 430 -6.31 -15.66 -8.38
CA ASP A 430 -6.84 -14.33 -8.64
C ASP A 430 -7.70 -14.25 -9.91
N THR A 431 -8.69 -13.35 -9.89
CA THR A 431 -9.47 -13.01 -11.09
C THR A 431 -8.60 -12.26 -12.10
N ASP A 432 -9.03 -12.25 -13.37
CA ASP A 432 -8.31 -11.52 -14.41
C ASP A 432 -8.25 -10.01 -14.12
N ASP A 433 -9.28 -9.43 -13.47
CA ASP A 433 -9.28 -8.06 -12.95
C ASP A 433 -8.24 -7.83 -11.85
N SER A 434 -8.16 -8.71 -10.84
CA SER A 434 -7.16 -8.61 -9.76
C SER A 434 -5.73 -8.68 -10.30
N ALA A 435 -5.48 -9.57 -11.28
CA ALA A 435 -4.18 -9.67 -11.95
C ALA A 435 -3.81 -8.39 -12.70
N ILE A 436 -4.75 -7.84 -13.48
CA ILE A 436 -4.54 -6.59 -14.23
C ILE A 436 -4.31 -5.39 -13.30
N GLN A 437 -5.08 -5.24 -12.23
CA GLN A 437 -4.90 -4.16 -11.25
C GLN A 437 -3.57 -4.28 -10.51
N THR A 438 -3.15 -5.49 -10.13
CA THR A 438 -1.85 -5.75 -9.46
C THR A 438 -0.67 -5.41 -10.39
N ALA A 439 -0.74 -5.79 -11.67
CA ALA A 439 0.31 -5.47 -12.64
C ALA A 439 0.36 -3.98 -13.02
N ALA A 440 -0.78 -3.30 -13.06
CA ALA A 440 -0.83 -1.85 -13.26
C ALA A 440 -0.19 -1.08 -12.09
N GLU A 441 -0.44 -1.50 -10.85
CA GLU A 441 0.20 -0.90 -9.67
C GLU A 441 1.71 -1.17 -9.63
N ALA A 442 2.15 -2.36 -10.05
CA ALA A 442 3.58 -2.67 -10.17
C ALA A 442 4.28 -1.73 -11.18
N VAL A 443 3.67 -1.48 -12.35
CA VAL A 443 4.17 -0.50 -13.31
C VAL A 443 4.19 0.91 -12.72
N ARG A 444 3.15 1.33 -11.98
CA ARG A 444 3.11 2.64 -11.31
C ARG A 444 4.27 2.82 -10.32
N ILE A 445 4.53 1.81 -9.48
CA ILE A 445 5.63 1.82 -8.51
C ILE A 445 6.99 1.86 -9.22
N LEU A 446 7.18 1.06 -10.27
CA LEU A 446 8.42 1.02 -11.05
C LEU A 446 8.72 2.39 -11.70
N CYS A 447 7.71 3.06 -12.27
CA CYS A 447 7.89 4.37 -12.91
C CYS A 447 7.93 5.57 -11.94
N LYS A 448 7.21 5.54 -10.79
CA LYS A 448 7.23 6.64 -9.81
C LYS A 448 8.48 6.62 -8.93
N TYR A 449 8.94 5.43 -8.50
CA TYR A 449 9.99 5.30 -7.49
C TYR A 449 11.28 4.62 -7.99
N GLY A 450 11.25 3.95 -9.13
CA GLY A 450 12.38 3.22 -9.72
C GLY A 450 13.27 4.05 -10.63
N ASP A 451 14.45 3.52 -10.95
CA ASP A 451 15.45 4.11 -11.85
C ASP A 451 15.42 3.37 -13.21
N ARG A 452 16.42 3.55 -14.07
CA ARG A 452 16.49 2.97 -15.42
C ARG A 452 16.14 1.48 -15.51
N GLU A 453 16.70 0.65 -14.63
CA GLU A 453 16.45 -0.81 -14.63
C GLU A 453 14.98 -1.14 -14.31
N GLN A 454 14.36 -0.34 -13.45
CA GLN A 454 12.95 -0.47 -13.09
C GLN A 454 12.04 0.04 -14.21
N ALA A 455 12.44 1.06 -14.96
CA ALA A 455 11.75 1.52 -16.17
C ALA A 455 11.74 0.44 -17.28
N GLU A 456 12.88 -0.22 -17.51
CA GLU A 456 12.96 -1.35 -18.45
C GLU A 456 12.07 -2.51 -17.99
N LYS A 457 12.05 -2.79 -16.67
CA LYS A 457 11.13 -3.76 -16.08
C LYS A 457 9.66 -3.36 -16.26
N ALA A 458 9.30 -2.09 -16.10
CA ALA A 458 7.93 -1.61 -16.29
C ALA A 458 7.44 -1.87 -17.72
N LEU A 459 8.32 -1.69 -18.73
CA LEU A 459 8.02 -2.06 -20.12
C LEU A 459 7.74 -3.57 -20.25
N SER A 460 8.56 -4.44 -19.65
CA SER A 460 8.35 -5.90 -19.69
C SER A 460 7.06 -6.35 -19.00
N VAL A 461 6.64 -5.66 -17.93
CA VAL A 461 5.35 -5.88 -17.26
C VAL A 461 4.20 -5.39 -18.14
N SER A 462 4.37 -4.27 -18.87
CA SER A 462 3.35 -3.77 -19.81
C SER A 462 3.07 -4.75 -20.96
N GLU A 463 4.09 -5.44 -21.47
CA GLU A 463 3.92 -6.51 -22.47
C GLU A 463 3.20 -7.73 -21.86
N THR A 464 3.45 -8.05 -20.59
CA THR A 464 2.71 -9.08 -19.85
C THR A 464 1.23 -8.70 -19.71
N VAL A 465 0.92 -7.42 -19.44
CA VAL A 465 -0.46 -6.89 -19.42
C VAL A 465 -1.10 -6.98 -20.80
N LYS A 466 -0.41 -6.60 -21.89
CA LYS A 466 -0.88 -6.78 -23.27
C LYS A 466 -1.19 -8.26 -23.55
N GLN A 467 -0.32 -9.18 -23.17
CA GLN A 467 -0.55 -10.62 -23.32
C GLN A 467 -1.81 -11.08 -22.58
N TRP A 468 -1.98 -10.68 -21.31
CA TRP A 468 -3.16 -11.05 -20.52
C TRP A 468 -4.48 -10.46 -21.03
N LEU A 469 -4.47 -9.27 -21.64
CA LEU A 469 -5.67 -8.65 -22.25
C LEU A 469 -6.20 -9.43 -23.46
N TYR A 470 -5.29 -9.89 -24.33
CA TYR A 470 -5.65 -10.55 -25.60
C TYR A 470 -5.69 -12.08 -25.53
N GLN A 471 -5.35 -12.68 -24.38
CA GLN A 471 -5.45 -14.11 -24.11
C GLN A 471 -6.90 -14.62 -24.27
N GLN A 472 -7.08 -15.87 -24.73
CA GLN A 472 -8.39 -16.40 -25.07
C GLN A 472 -9.00 -17.20 -23.91
N ARG A 473 -10.19 -16.79 -23.46
CA ARG A 473 -11.00 -17.46 -22.43
C ARG A 473 -12.28 -18.08 -23.03
N PRO A 474 -12.82 -19.18 -22.49
CA PRO A 474 -14.18 -19.63 -22.80
C PRO A 474 -15.22 -18.61 -22.32
N THR A 475 -16.44 -18.69 -22.87
CA THR A 475 -17.52 -17.73 -22.55
C THR A 475 -18.31 -18.05 -21.27
N SER A 476 -18.17 -19.22 -20.64
CA SER A 476 -18.82 -19.54 -19.36
C SER A 476 -17.94 -20.39 -18.44
N GLU A 477 -17.88 -20.05 -17.16
CA GLU A 477 -17.51 -21.00 -16.11
C GLU A 477 -18.65 -22.01 -15.92
N GLN A 478 -18.34 -23.30 -15.94
CA GLN A 478 -19.26 -24.33 -15.45
C GLN A 478 -18.88 -24.68 -14.02
N GLU A 479 -19.74 -24.31 -13.07
CA GLU A 479 -19.63 -24.73 -11.68
C GLU A 479 -19.62 -26.25 -11.56
N LEU A 480 -18.95 -26.77 -10.53
CA LEU A 480 -18.73 -28.20 -10.32
C LEU A 480 -19.94 -28.89 -9.68
N GLU A 481 -21.07 -28.95 -10.40
CA GLU A 481 -22.08 -29.98 -10.10
C GLU A 481 -21.59 -31.36 -10.59
N THR A 482 -21.79 -32.38 -9.74
CA THR A 482 -21.17 -33.69 -9.91
C THR A 482 -21.81 -34.52 -11.03
N ALA A 483 -21.15 -34.59 -12.17
CA ALA A 483 -21.46 -35.52 -13.25
C ALA A 483 -20.19 -36.15 -13.85
N GLU A 484 -19.85 -37.36 -13.40
CA GLU A 484 -18.90 -38.22 -14.10
C GLU A 484 -19.49 -38.67 -15.47
N ASP A 485 -18.60 -38.96 -16.43
CA ASP A 485 -18.93 -39.59 -17.73
C ASP A 485 -20.00 -38.94 -18.62
N LYS A 486 -19.83 -37.65 -18.93
CA LYS A 486 -20.28 -37.10 -20.22
C LYS A 486 -19.15 -36.37 -20.96
N LYS A 487 -18.62 -37.04 -21.99
CA LYS A 487 -17.93 -36.35 -23.10
C LYS A 487 -18.97 -35.60 -23.91
N VAL A 488 -19.11 -34.30 -23.65
CA VAL A 488 -19.72 -33.35 -24.58
C VAL A 488 -18.61 -32.91 -25.54
N ASP A 489 -18.91 -32.78 -26.84
CA ASP A 489 -17.91 -32.45 -27.85
C ASP A 489 -17.27 -31.07 -27.60
N GLU A 490 -15.94 -31.02 -27.52
CA GLU A 490 -15.14 -29.84 -27.15
C GLU A 490 -15.12 -28.73 -28.22
N ALA A 491 -15.95 -28.83 -29.26
CA ALA A 491 -15.79 -28.10 -30.53
C ALA A 491 -16.35 -26.67 -30.54
N ASP A 492 -17.47 -26.42 -29.84
CA ASP A 492 -18.28 -25.20 -30.02
C ASP A 492 -18.24 -24.20 -28.83
N GLN A 493 -17.24 -24.30 -27.94
CA GLN A 493 -17.02 -23.25 -26.93
C GLN A 493 -16.47 -21.98 -27.61
N LEU A 494 -17.32 -20.97 -27.82
CA LEU A 494 -16.88 -19.64 -28.25
C LEU A 494 -15.83 -19.09 -27.29
N ARG A 495 -14.62 -18.91 -27.81
CA ARG A 495 -13.52 -18.23 -27.13
C ARG A 495 -13.58 -16.73 -27.38
N GLN A 496 -13.29 -15.94 -26.36
CA GLN A 496 -13.25 -14.49 -26.42
C GLN A 496 -11.99 -13.96 -25.71
N PRO A 497 -11.43 -12.82 -26.13
CA PRO A 497 -10.28 -12.22 -25.45
C PRO A 497 -10.69 -11.73 -24.05
N THR A 498 -9.83 -11.93 -23.05
CA THR A 498 -10.02 -11.52 -21.64
C THR A 498 -10.51 -10.07 -21.50
N LEU A 499 -10.06 -9.14 -22.35
CA LEU A 499 -10.51 -7.74 -22.37
C LEU A 499 -12.03 -7.53 -22.48
N LYS A 500 -12.82 -8.53 -22.91
CA LYS A 500 -14.29 -8.46 -22.94
C LYS A 500 -14.97 -8.89 -21.63
N GLN A 501 -14.22 -9.49 -20.71
CA GLN A 501 -14.70 -9.99 -19.41
C GLN A 501 -14.25 -9.09 -18.25
N LEU A 502 -13.25 -8.24 -18.47
CA LEU A 502 -12.75 -7.27 -17.48
C LEU A 502 -13.72 -6.10 -17.24
N THR A 503 -13.70 -5.57 -16.02
CA THR A 503 -14.39 -4.33 -15.66
C THR A 503 -13.77 -3.10 -16.35
N LEU A 504 -14.55 -2.03 -16.51
CA LEU A 504 -14.06 -0.73 -17.02
C LEU A 504 -12.88 -0.18 -16.20
N LYS A 505 -12.90 -0.38 -14.87
CA LYS A 505 -11.80 -0.01 -13.97
C LYS A 505 -10.49 -0.73 -14.35
N SER A 506 -10.54 -2.04 -14.58
CA SER A 506 -9.37 -2.81 -14.99
C SER A 506 -8.92 -2.49 -16.42
N LEU A 507 -9.86 -2.20 -17.34
CA LEU A 507 -9.53 -1.76 -18.69
C LEU A 507 -8.84 -0.37 -18.70
N ALA A 508 -9.31 0.57 -17.86
CA ALA A 508 -8.62 1.83 -17.63
C ALA A 508 -7.21 1.58 -17.07
N ALA A 509 -7.08 0.84 -15.97
CA ALA A 509 -5.80 0.53 -15.33
C ALA A 509 -4.78 -0.15 -16.27
N ALA A 510 -5.21 -1.10 -17.08
CA ALA A 510 -4.35 -1.78 -18.06
C ALA A 510 -3.82 -0.81 -19.13
N ASN A 511 -4.69 0.04 -19.67
CA ASN A 511 -4.32 1.02 -20.69
C ASN A 511 -3.47 2.16 -20.09
N PHE A 512 -3.75 2.58 -18.86
CA PHE A 512 -2.90 3.51 -18.11
C PHE A 512 -1.48 2.95 -17.92
N ALA A 513 -1.35 1.72 -17.44
CA ALA A 513 -0.06 1.08 -17.20
C ALA A 513 0.78 0.94 -18.48
N ILE A 514 0.17 0.48 -19.59
CA ILE A 514 0.85 0.45 -20.89
C ILE A 514 1.29 1.85 -21.32
N GLY A 515 0.41 2.85 -21.18
CA GLY A 515 0.71 4.24 -21.50
C GLY A 515 1.89 4.80 -20.71
N LEU A 516 1.86 4.60 -19.39
CA LEU A 516 2.88 5.07 -18.45
C LEU A 516 4.24 4.40 -18.69
N ALA A 517 4.29 3.08 -18.91
CA ALA A 517 5.53 2.36 -19.16
C ALA A 517 6.22 2.83 -20.45
N HIS A 518 5.46 3.00 -21.53
CA HIS A 518 6.00 3.46 -22.81
C HIS A 518 6.49 4.91 -22.76
N ALA A 519 5.74 5.82 -22.11
CA ALA A 519 6.19 7.20 -21.89
C ALA A 519 7.49 7.26 -21.07
N HIS A 520 7.52 6.54 -19.95
CA HIS A 520 8.67 6.52 -19.04
C HIS A 520 9.93 5.92 -19.71
N TRP A 521 9.76 4.89 -20.55
CA TRP A 521 10.87 4.33 -21.32
C TRP A 521 11.34 5.25 -22.47
N ALA A 522 10.43 5.93 -23.17
CA ALA A 522 10.78 6.85 -24.26
C ALA A 522 11.77 7.95 -23.81
N ARG A 523 11.53 8.53 -22.62
CA ARG A 523 12.38 9.53 -21.98
C ARG A 523 13.74 8.99 -21.50
N LEU A 524 13.85 7.70 -21.21
CA LEU A 524 15.11 7.08 -20.74
C LEU A 524 15.88 6.34 -21.86
N SER A 525 15.28 6.12 -23.02
CA SER A 525 15.93 5.40 -24.13
C SER A 525 16.99 6.23 -24.86
N PHE A 526 18.11 5.58 -25.21
CA PHE A 526 19.14 6.09 -26.13
C PHE A 526 18.82 5.81 -27.62
N GLU A 527 17.73 5.08 -27.89
CA GLU A 527 17.31 4.64 -29.22
C GLU A 527 16.35 5.67 -29.84
N ASP A 528 16.93 6.73 -30.37
CA ASP A 528 16.26 7.87 -30.99
C ASP A 528 15.12 7.45 -31.97
N GLU A 529 15.42 6.50 -32.85
CA GLU A 529 14.47 5.96 -33.85
C GLU A 529 13.20 5.33 -33.23
N LYS A 530 13.26 4.81 -32.00
CA LYS A 530 12.11 4.17 -31.32
C LYS A 530 11.40 5.09 -30.32
N ARG A 531 11.93 6.28 -30.03
CA ARG A 531 11.33 7.23 -29.07
C ARG A 531 9.96 7.70 -29.55
N GLY A 532 9.85 8.04 -30.85
CA GLY A 532 8.59 8.45 -31.48
C GLY A 532 7.53 7.36 -31.43
N ASP A 533 7.88 6.10 -31.77
CA ASP A 533 6.96 4.96 -31.69
C ASP A 533 6.48 4.73 -30.25
N SER A 534 7.38 4.84 -29.27
CA SER A 534 7.05 4.68 -27.85
C SER A 534 6.08 5.76 -27.35
N TYR A 535 6.29 7.04 -27.71
CA TYR A 535 5.33 8.10 -27.39
C TYR A 535 4.00 7.93 -28.14
N ALA A 536 4.01 7.47 -29.39
CA ALA A 536 2.78 7.20 -30.13
C ALA A 536 1.94 6.06 -29.50
N GLU A 537 2.60 4.98 -29.04
CA GLU A 537 1.93 3.91 -28.29
C GLU A 537 1.42 4.40 -26.93
N ALA A 538 2.20 5.23 -26.23
CA ALA A 538 1.79 5.86 -24.97
C ALA A 538 0.52 6.72 -25.15
N LEU A 539 0.52 7.66 -26.08
CA LEU A 539 -0.63 8.53 -26.38
C LEU A 539 -1.88 7.73 -26.78
N ASN A 540 -1.72 6.65 -27.55
CA ASN A 540 -2.81 5.75 -27.95
C ASN A 540 -3.44 5.05 -26.74
N HIS A 541 -2.63 4.52 -25.82
CA HIS A 541 -3.14 3.82 -24.63
C HIS A 541 -3.65 4.77 -23.54
N LEU A 542 -3.04 5.93 -23.32
CA LEU A 542 -3.54 6.95 -22.39
C LEU A 542 -4.90 7.52 -22.83
N LYS A 543 -5.10 7.76 -24.14
CA LYS A 543 -6.40 8.18 -24.69
C LYS A 543 -7.48 7.11 -24.51
N LYS A 544 -7.15 5.81 -24.60
CA LYS A 544 -8.07 4.70 -24.26
C LYS A 544 -8.39 4.66 -22.76
N SER A 545 -7.39 4.84 -21.89
CA SER A 545 -7.59 4.87 -20.44
C SER A 545 -8.59 5.96 -20.04
N LEU A 546 -8.39 7.17 -20.56
CA LEU A 546 -9.28 8.32 -20.29
C LEU A 546 -10.69 8.12 -20.86
N ALA A 547 -10.85 7.31 -21.92
CA ALA A 547 -12.16 6.93 -22.44
C ALA A 547 -12.88 5.84 -21.62
N PHE A 548 -12.17 5.15 -20.71
CA PHE A 548 -12.75 4.20 -19.74
C PHE A 548 -12.92 4.82 -18.34
N ASN A 549 -12.18 5.89 -18.03
CA ASN A 549 -12.30 6.67 -16.79
C ASN A 549 -11.87 8.13 -17.06
N ASP A 550 -12.84 8.98 -17.40
CA ASP A 550 -12.64 10.39 -17.76
C ASP A 550 -12.33 11.29 -16.56
N ARG A 551 -12.78 10.89 -15.36
CA ARG A 551 -12.49 11.55 -14.07
C ARG A 551 -11.07 11.30 -13.55
N SER A 552 -10.27 10.43 -14.19
CA SER A 552 -8.90 10.11 -13.76
C SER A 552 -7.92 11.27 -13.96
N VAL A 553 -7.70 12.07 -12.91
CA VAL A 553 -6.70 13.15 -12.86
C VAL A 553 -5.31 12.63 -13.24
N GLN A 554 -4.91 11.47 -12.70
CA GLN A 554 -3.63 10.84 -13.03
C GLN A 554 -3.51 10.49 -14.52
N THR A 555 -4.55 9.92 -15.16
CA THR A 555 -4.51 9.63 -16.61
C THR A 555 -4.46 10.92 -17.42
N ALA A 556 -5.23 11.94 -17.04
CA ALA A 556 -5.23 13.24 -17.70
C ALA A 556 -3.87 13.94 -17.60
N TYR A 557 -3.23 13.89 -16.43
CA TYR A 557 -1.87 14.37 -16.19
C TYR A 557 -0.85 13.67 -17.08
N THR A 558 -0.81 12.32 -17.04
CA THR A 558 0.13 11.54 -17.84
C THR A 558 -0.05 11.81 -19.34
N LEU A 559 -1.30 11.92 -19.81
CA LEU A 559 -1.60 12.26 -21.20
C LEU A 559 -1.16 13.68 -21.57
N ALA A 560 -1.51 14.68 -20.77
CA ALA A 560 -1.16 16.08 -21.03
C ALA A 560 0.37 16.31 -20.99
N ARG A 561 1.07 15.64 -20.07
CA ARG A 561 2.53 15.71 -19.96
C ARG A 561 3.22 15.13 -21.19
N VAL A 562 2.78 13.97 -21.69
CA VAL A 562 3.32 13.39 -22.94
C VAL A 562 2.98 14.26 -24.14
N LEU A 563 1.80 14.91 -24.19
CA LEU A 563 1.45 15.86 -25.25
C LEU A 563 2.35 17.10 -25.23
N ALA A 564 2.64 17.67 -24.07
CA ALA A 564 3.56 18.81 -23.91
C ALA A 564 5.00 18.45 -24.32
N GLU A 565 5.55 17.34 -23.80
CA GLU A 565 6.88 16.81 -24.15
C GLU A 565 6.95 16.25 -25.60
N THR A 566 5.85 16.28 -26.35
CA THR A 566 5.78 15.98 -27.80
C THR A 566 5.30 17.18 -28.63
N GLN A 567 5.47 18.41 -28.11
CA GLN A 567 5.17 19.71 -28.73
C GLN A 567 3.67 19.98 -29.03
N ASP A 568 2.75 19.06 -28.69
CA ASP A 568 1.29 19.29 -28.75
C ASP A 568 0.77 19.97 -27.46
N VAL A 569 1.36 21.13 -27.16
CA VAL A 569 1.01 21.99 -26.02
C VAL A 569 -0.46 22.43 -26.07
N SER A 570 -1.08 22.47 -27.27
CA SER A 570 -2.49 22.81 -27.43
C SER A 570 -3.43 21.70 -26.94
N SER A 571 -3.22 20.45 -27.37
CA SER A 571 -4.01 19.34 -26.82
C SER A 571 -3.73 19.13 -25.33
N ALA A 572 -2.50 19.40 -24.85
CA ALA A 572 -2.19 19.35 -23.43
C ALA A 572 -3.07 20.32 -22.62
N VAL A 573 -3.14 21.60 -23.01
CA VAL A 573 -3.99 22.62 -22.36
C VAL A 573 -5.48 22.24 -22.38
N GLU A 574 -5.99 21.65 -23.47
CA GLU A 574 -7.38 21.18 -23.52
C GLU A 574 -7.66 20.05 -22.52
N ILE A 575 -6.77 19.06 -22.42
CA ILE A 575 -6.91 17.95 -21.46
C ILE A 575 -6.83 18.45 -20.02
N ILE A 576 -5.90 19.35 -19.72
CA ILE A 576 -5.74 19.92 -18.35
C ILE A 576 -6.97 20.74 -17.96
N ARG A 577 -7.41 21.68 -18.81
CA ARG A 577 -8.60 22.50 -18.54
C ARG A 577 -9.86 21.65 -18.37
N ARG A 578 -10.02 20.57 -19.15
CA ARG A 578 -11.13 19.61 -18.98
C ARG A 578 -11.05 18.89 -17.63
N SER A 579 -9.86 18.40 -17.25
CA SER A 579 -9.65 17.69 -15.98
C SER A 579 -9.90 18.56 -14.75
N ILE A 580 -9.53 19.85 -14.81
CA ILE A 580 -9.84 20.84 -13.77
C ILE A 580 -11.34 21.13 -13.73
N ALA A 581 -11.96 21.49 -14.86
CA ALA A 581 -13.37 21.87 -14.95
C ALA A 581 -14.36 20.81 -14.45
N VAL A 582 -13.98 19.54 -14.47
CA VAL A 582 -14.76 18.41 -13.91
C VAL A 582 -15.01 18.50 -12.40
N SER A 583 -14.27 19.30 -11.62
CA SER A 583 -14.66 19.63 -10.23
C SER A 583 -15.91 20.52 -10.20
N HIS A 584 -15.91 21.63 -10.93
CA HIS A 584 -16.99 22.64 -10.85
C HIS A 584 -18.35 22.15 -11.36
N THR A 585 -18.38 21.06 -12.15
CA THR A 585 -19.63 20.46 -12.62
C THR A 585 -20.32 19.56 -11.58
N ALA A 586 -19.83 19.46 -10.33
CA ALA A 586 -20.55 18.78 -9.27
C ALA A 586 -21.78 19.61 -8.80
N ASP A 587 -21.60 20.91 -8.57
CA ASP A 587 -22.61 21.80 -7.99
C ASP A 587 -23.75 22.13 -8.99
N ASP A 588 -23.42 22.44 -10.25
CA ASP A 588 -24.39 22.89 -11.26
C ASP A 588 -25.17 21.75 -11.95
N ALA A 589 -24.75 20.48 -11.81
CA ALA A 589 -25.25 19.38 -12.63
C ALA A 589 -26.61 18.78 -12.19
N PHE A 590 -27.29 19.34 -11.17
CA PHE A 590 -28.67 18.93 -10.85
C PHE A 590 -29.71 19.46 -11.87
N THR A 591 -29.30 20.32 -12.82
CA THR A 591 -30.17 20.79 -13.91
C THR A 591 -29.50 20.78 -15.29
N ASP A 592 -29.31 19.59 -15.89
CA ASP A 592 -29.82 19.39 -17.27
C ASP A 592 -29.96 17.92 -17.68
N THR A 593 -31.12 17.56 -18.24
CA THR A 593 -31.41 16.19 -18.66
C THR A 593 -31.01 15.94 -20.12
N ASN A 594 -29.84 15.35 -20.38
CA ASN A 594 -29.62 14.37 -21.47
C ASN A 594 -28.16 13.85 -21.51
N SER A 595 -27.88 12.72 -20.83
CA SER A 595 -26.79 11.83 -21.20
C SER A 595 -27.26 10.38 -21.10
N PHE A 596 -27.10 9.61 -22.19
CA PHE A 596 -27.60 8.24 -22.29
C PHE A 596 -26.53 7.25 -21.83
N ALA A 597 -26.43 7.07 -20.52
CA ALA A 597 -25.72 5.95 -19.89
C ALA A 597 -26.74 4.96 -19.29
N THR A 598 -26.41 3.67 -19.28
CA THR A 598 -27.32 2.61 -18.81
C THR A 598 -27.50 2.66 -17.29
N ALA A 599 -28.75 2.60 -16.84
CA ALA A 599 -29.09 2.62 -15.42
C ALA A 599 -28.68 1.31 -14.71
N ASP A 600 -27.96 1.46 -13.60
CA ASP A 600 -28.01 0.55 -12.45
C ASP A 600 -28.84 1.24 -11.34
N GLU A 601 -29.66 0.47 -10.61
CA GLU A 601 -30.61 1.01 -9.63
C GLU A 601 -29.97 1.31 -8.26
N SER A 602 -29.27 2.45 -8.14
CA SER A 602 -29.00 3.07 -6.84
C SER A 602 -29.00 4.59 -6.91
N GLY A 603 -30.16 5.22 -6.70
CA GLY A 603 -30.28 6.67 -6.58
C GLY A 603 -29.72 7.16 -5.25
N TYR A 604 -28.49 7.68 -5.27
CA TYR A 604 -27.92 8.44 -4.17
C TYR A 604 -28.40 9.89 -4.26
N HIS A 605 -28.92 10.41 -3.15
CA HIS A 605 -28.73 11.83 -2.83
C HIS A 605 -27.30 11.97 -2.29
N VAL A 606 -26.60 13.01 -2.74
CA VAL A 606 -25.37 13.49 -2.08
C VAL A 606 -25.83 14.47 -1.02
N ASP A 607 -25.66 14.11 0.25
CA ASP A 607 -25.81 15.02 1.37
C ASP A 607 -24.51 15.83 1.55
N GLU A 608 -24.57 16.99 2.21
CA GLU A 608 -23.49 18.00 2.26
C GLU A 608 -22.29 17.62 3.18
N GLU A 609 -21.84 16.36 3.19
CA GLU A 609 -20.77 15.84 4.07
C GLU A 609 -19.52 15.28 3.33
N ASP A 610 -19.46 15.30 2.00
CA ASP A 610 -18.37 14.71 1.17
C ASP A 610 -17.07 15.57 1.06
N ASP A 611 -16.81 16.47 2.03
CA ASP A 611 -15.64 17.39 2.03
C ASP A 611 -14.27 16.66 1.91
N GLU A 612 -14.09 15.45 2.49
CA GLU A 612 -12.79 14.77 2.48
C GLU A 612 -12.34 14.29 1.10
N ASP A 613 -13.28 13.88 0.22
CA ASP A 613 -12.95 13.33 -1.11
C ASP A 613 -12.53 14.41 -2.11
N ASP A 614 -13.02 15.66 -1.99
CA ASP A 614 -12.56 16.77 -2.84
C ASP A 614 -11.14 17.22 -2.47
N TRP A 615 -10.76 17.24 -1.17
CA TRP A 615 -9.36 17.52 -0.80
C TRP A 615 -8.39 16.49 -1.37
N ASP A 616 -8.78 15.21 -1.48
CA ASP A 616 -7.99 14.15 -2.12
C ASP A 616 -7.84 14.35 -3.65
N ARG A 617 -8.84 14.98 -4.29
CA ARG A 617 -8.79 15.40 -5.69
C ARG A 617 -7.92 16.64 -5.90
N GLN A 618 -8.13 17.69 -5.11
CA GLN A 618 -7.44 18.98 -5.24
C GLN A 618 -5.92 18.85 -5.08
N ARG A 619 -5.43 17.96 -4.20
CA ARG A 619 -3.98 17.67 -4.11
C ARG A 619 -3.41 17.12 -5.42
N GLN A 620 -4.11 16.19 -6.07
CA GLN A 620 -3.73 15.65 -7.38
C GLN A 620 -3.79 16.70 -8.50
N LEU A 621 -4.55 17.80 -8.31
CA LEU A 621 -4.55 18.92 -9.24
C LEU A 621 -3.34 19.84 -9.10
N ILE A 622 -2.56 19.81 -8.00
CA ILE A 622 -1.40 20.71 -7.83
C ILE A 622 -0.39 20.56 -9.01
N PRO A 623 0.05 19.35 -9.41
CA PRO A 623 0.90 19.17 -10.60
C PRO A 623 0.18 19.46 -11.93
N MET A 624 -1.15 19.44 -11.98
CA MET A 624 -1.93 19.80 -13.18
C MET A 624 -1.98 21.32 -13.38
N TRP A 625 -2.18 22.09 -12.32
CA TRP A 625 -2.08 23.55 -12.33
C TRP A 625 -0.67 24.01 -12.72
N HIS A 626 0.37 23.36 -12.17
CA HIS A 626 1.75 23.64 -12.54
C HIS A 626 2.05 23.32 -14.01
N LEU A 627 1.59 22.16 -14.51
CA LEU A 627 1.70 21.83 -15.93
C LEU A 627 0.93 22.82 -16.82
N LEU A 628 -0.24 23.32 -16.37
CA LEU A 628 -0.98 24.37 -17.08
C LEU A 628 -0.16 25.66 -17.17
N ALA A 629 0.48 26.09 -16.08
CA ALA A 629 1.35 27.26 -16.07
C ALA A 629 2.52 27.10 -17.06
N LEU A 630 3.20 25.96 -17.07
CA LEU A 630 4.26 25.69 -18.05
C LEU A 630 3.73 25.70 -19.49
N CYS A 631 2.61 25.02 -19.77
CA CYS A 631 1.98 24.98 -21.09
C CYS A 631 1.42 26.34 -21.57
N LEU A 632 1.16 27.29 -20.67
CA LEU A 632 0.81 28.67 -21.02
C LEU A 632 2.05 29.52 -21.24
N SER A 633 3.13 29.29 -20.47
CA SER A 633 4.42 29.96 -20.73
C SER A 633 5.01 29.58 -22.09
N ALA A 634 4.87 28.31 -22.51
CA ALA A 634 5.20 27.80 -23.84
C ALA A 634 4.30 28.33 -24.97
N LYS A 635 3.51 29.37 -24.71
CA LYS A 635 2.63 30.08 -25.65
C LYS A 635 2.72 31.61 -25.53
N ASP A 636 3.71 32.11 -24.78
CA ASP A 636 3.83 33.51 -24.34
C ASP A 636 2.64 34.05 -23.51
N ASP A 637 1.72 33.19 -23.02
CA ASP A 637 0.58 33.56 -22.17
C ASP A 637 1.00 33.76 -20.69
N TYR A 638 2.01 34.61 -20.44
CA TYR A 638 2.69 34.72 -19.12
C TYR A 638 1.77 35.15 -17.95
N GLU A 639 0.83 36.07 -18.16
CA GLU A 639 -0.13 36.50 -17.12
C GLU A 639 -1.11 35.36 -16.76
N PRO A 640 -1.79 34.70 -17.73
CA PRO A 640 -2.52 33.45 -17.46
C PRO A 640 -1.67 32.34 -16.83
N ALA A 641 -0.38 32.23 -17.18
CA ALA A 641 0.52 31.23 -16.62
C ALA A 641 0.86 31.49 -15.14
N PHE A 642 1.11 32.74 -14.76
CA PHE A 642 1.30 33.13 -13.37
C PHE A 642 0.04 32.90 -12.54
N ASN A 643 -1.12 33.31 -13.07
CA ASN A 643 -2.41 33.09 -12.41
C ASN A 643 -2.74 31.60 -12.21
N ALA A 644 -2.26 30.71 -13.10
CA ALA A 644 -2.38 29.26 -12.94
C ALA A 644 -1.50 28.69 -11.80
N CYS A 645 -0.42 29.37 -11.41
CA CYS A 645 0.37 28.99 -10.24
C CYS A 645 -0.37 29.32 -8.93
N GLU A 646 -0.91 30.54 -8.81
CA GLU A 646 -1.68 30.94 -7.63
C GLU A 646 -2.99 30.13 -7.50
N ALA A 647 -3.67 29.83 -8.61
CA ALA A 647 -4.85 28.96 -8.63
C ALA A 647 -4.61 27.55 -8.06
N ALA A 648 -3.36 27.04 -8.13
CA ALA A 648 -2.97 25.77 -7.50
C ALA A 648 -3.11 25.79 -5.97
N PHE A 649 -3.10 26.98 -5.37
CA PHE A 649 -3.27 27.22 -3.93
C PHE A 649 -4.65 27.79 -3.59
N GLU A 650 -5.23 28.66 -4.44
CA GLU A 650 -6.57 29.23 -4.23
C GLU A 650 -7.69 28.18 -4.23
N GLN A 651 -7.51 27.03 -4.93
CA GLN A 651 -8.47 25.93 -4.91
C GLN A 651 -8.80 25.43 -3.48
N PHE A 652 -7.88 25.60 -2.52
CA PHE A 652 -8.08 25.18 -1.12
C PHE A 652 -8.87 26.19 -0.26
N GLY A 653 -9.33 27.30 -0.83
CA GLY A 653 -10.14 28.30 -0.13
C GLY A 653 -9.37 29.09 0.93
N ASP A 654 -9.55 28.79 2.21
CA ASP A 654 -8.77 29.41 3.30
C ASP A 654 -7.34 28.83 3.30
N PRO A 655 -6.27 29.64 3.16
CA PRO A 655 -4.89 29.16 3.24
C PRO A 655 -4.55 28.37 4.52
N ASN A 656 -5.31 28.53 5.61
CA ASN A 656 -5.18 27.70 6.82
C ASN A 656 -5.55 26.21 6.59
N VAL A 657 -6.32 25.86 5.56
CA VAL A 657 -6.63 24.47 5.17
C VAL A 657 -5.38 23.78 4.67
N LEU A 658 -4.73 24.35 3.63
CA LEU A 658 -3.50 23.80 3.07
C LEU A 658 -2.33 23.88 4.08
N TRP A 659 -2.06 25.06 4.63
CA TRP A 659 -0.84 25.33 5.39
C TRP A 659 -0.94 25.09 6.90
N GLY A 660 -2.15 25.01 7.45
CA GLY A 660 -2.40 24.94 8.88
C GLY A 660 -2.28 26.30 9.57
N ARG A 661 -2.98 26.47 10.71
CA ARG A 661 -2.97 27.73 11.46
C ARG A 661 -1.57 28.07 11.97
N ALA A 662 -1.00 29.19 11.53
CA ALA A 662 0.32 29.63 11.95
C ALA A 662 0.33 30.19 13.39
N GLY A 663 1.21 29.71 14.27
CA GLY A 663 1.31 30.25 15.63
C GLY A 663 2.41 29.66 16.53
N SER A 664 3.44 30.48 16.77
CA SER A 664 4.49 30.31 17.79
C SER A 664 5.52 29.18 17.62
N LYS A 665 6.78 29.49 17.98
CA LYS A 665 7.95 28.60 17.87
C LYS A 665 7.99 27.58 19.03
N ALA A 666 7.21 26.50 18.95
CA ALA A 666 7.07 25.51 20.01
C ALA A 666 8.18 24.44 20.03
N LYS A 667 9.12 24.51 20.99
CA LYS A 667 10.06 23.43 21.32
C LYS A 667 9.41 22.40 22.27
N SER A 668 8.43 21.62 21.81
CA SER A 668 7.86 20.51 22.59
C SER A 668 7.21 19.46 21.69
N THR A 669 7.50 18.18 21.94
CA THR A 669 7.04 17.05 21.12
C THR A 669 5.54 16.74 21.27
N ASN A 670 4.88 17.26 22.32
CA ASN A 670 3.57 16.78 22.79
C ASN A 670 2.39 17.76 22.61
N GLN A 671 2.51 18.83 21.81
CA GLN A 671 1.42 19.78 21.54
C GLN A 671 1.39 20.22 20.07
N THR A 672 0.87 19.38 19.16
CA THR A 672 1.11 19.49 17.71
C THR A 672 -0.09 19.18 16.79
N ARG A 673 -1.34 19.37 17.28
CA ARG A 673 -2.58 19.11 16.47
C ARG A 673 -3.52 20.30 16.22
N SER A 674 -3.43 21.41 16.95
CA SER A 674 -4.29 22.59 16.71
C SER A 674 -3.91 23.42 15.47
N MET A 675 -2.83 23.03 14.78
CA MET A 675 -2.06 23.90 13.87
C MET A 675 -1.67 23.17 12.57
N ARG A 676 -2.18 21.95 12.33
CA ARG A 676 -1.87 21.18 11.13
C ARG A 676 -2.72 21.61 9.95
N GLY A 677 -2.14 21.52 8.75
CA GLY A 677 -2.84 21.66 7.47
C GLY A 677 -2.66 20.42 6.61
N LEU A 678 -3.23 20.46 5.40
CA LEU A 678 -3.19 19.38 4.43
C LEU A 678 -1.74 19.01 4.03
N VAL A 679 -0.80 19.95 4.03
CA VAL A 679 0.64 19.67 3.81
C VAL A 679 1.27 18.73 4.84
N ASP A 680 0.68 18.59 6.04
CA ASP A 680 1.16 17.63 7.05
C ASP A 680 0.68 16.19 6.78
N GLN A 681 -0.17 16.00 5.76
CA GLN A 681 -0.65 14.70 5.27
C GLN A 681 -0.04 14.31 3.91
N MET A 682 0.36 15.29 3.10
CA MET A 682 0.94 15.11 1.76
C MET A 682 2.23 14.28 1.73
N ASP A 683 2.44 13.55 0.63
CA ASP A 683 3.66 12.80 0.32
C ASP A 683 4.85 13.72 -0.01
N ASN A 684 6.05 13.15 -0.08
CA ASN A 684 7.28 13.92 -0.31
C ASN A 684 7.30 14.63 -1.69
N PHE A 685 6.70 14.02 -2.72
CA PHE A 685 6.67 14.51 -4.10
C PHE A 685 5.56 15.56 -4.26
N GLU A 686 4.40 15.35 -3.61
CA GLU A 686 3.34 16.37 -3.46
C GLU A 686 3.88 17.65 -2.80
N ARG A 687 4.75 17.53 -1.78
CA ARG A 687 5.41 18.68 -1.14
C ARG A 687 6.52 19.30 -2.00
N GLU A 688 7.21 18.52 -2.82
CA GLU A 688 8.18 19.05 -3.79
C GLU A 688 7.46 19.87 -4.86
N ALA A 689 6.35 19.38 -5.41
CA ALA A 689 5.54 20.11 -6.40
C ALA A 689 5.10 21.51 -5.91
N ILE A 690 4.81 21.69 -4.62
CA ILE A 690 4.56 23.03 -4.03
C ILE A 690 5.77 23.95 -4.19
N LEU A 691 6.99 23.47 -3.91
CA LEU A 691 8.21 24.26 -4.08
C LEU A 691 8.54 24.51 -5.55
N GLU A 692 8.20 23.57 -6.45
CA GLU A 692 8.41 23.72 -7.88
C GLU A 692 7.50 24.79 -8.48
N ILE A 693 6.25 24.89 -8.03
CA ILE A 693 5.36 26.01 -8.38
C ILE A 693 5.97 27.33 -7.90
N LYS A 694 6.43 27.42 -6.64
CA LYS A 694 7.06 28.64 -6.11
C LYS A 694 8.39 28.99 -6.81
N MET A 695 9.16 28.02 -7.31
CA MET A 695 10.30 28.29 -8.22
C MET A 695 9.85 28.79 -9.61
N THR A 696 8.72 28.31 -10.13
CA THR A 696 8.16 28.80 -11.41
C THR A 696 7.58 30.21 -11.29
N GLU A 697 6.94 30.55 -10.18
CA GLU A 697 6.52 31.94 -9.90
C GLU A 697 7.71 32.91 -9.85
N LEU A 698 8.81 32.52 -9.19
CA LEU A 698 10.04 33.32 -9.18
C LEU A 698 10.63 33.50 -10.58
N ALA A 699 10.50 32.50 -11.47
CA ALA A 699 10.91 32.62 -12.87
C ALA A 699 10.01 33.56 -13.68
N PHE A 700 8.69 33.54 -13.45
CA PHE A 700 7.78 34.55 -14.03
C PHE A 700 8.06 35.96 -13.50
N LEU A 701 8.36 36.10 -12.21
CA LEU A 701 8.71 37.37 -11.58
C LEU A 701 10.02 37.94 -12.16
N GLU A 702 11.02 37.09 -12.40
CA GLU A 702 12.26 37.47 -13.10
C GLU A 702 12.00 37.92 -14.54
N LEU A 703 11.12 37.21 -15.27
CA LEU A 703 10.80 37.51 -16.68
C LEU A 703 9.95 38.78 -16.85
N THR A 704 9.08 39.10 -15.89
CA THR A 704 8.11 40.21 -15.98
C THR A 704 8.51 41.48 -15.22
N GLU A 705 9.12 41.36 -14.04
CA GLU A 705 9.58 42.51 -13.24
C GLU A 705 11.12 42.64 -13.15
N GLY A 706 11.86 41.60 -13.51
CA GLY A 706 13.33 41.58 -13.52
C GLY A 706 13.96 40.84 -12.33
N VAL A 707 15.21 40.42 -12.52
CA VAL A 707 15.94 39.55 -11.56
C VAL A 707 16.08 40.13 -10.15
N GLU A 708 16.13 41.47 -10.00
CA GLU A 708 16.19 42.13 -8.68
C GLU A 708 14.97 41.77 -7.82
N ARG A 709 13.76 41.82 -8.38
CA ARG A 709 12.50 41.47 -7.68
C ARG A 709 12.42 39.99 -7.34
N ALA A 710 12.84 39.13 -8.26
CA ALA A 710 12.89 37.70 -8.02
C ALA A 710 13.88 37.34 -6.90
N VAL A 711 15.02 38.03 -6.81
CA VAL A 711 16.00 37.86 -5.72
C VAL A 711 15.44 38.33 -4.37
N GLU A 712 14.68 39.44 -4.32
CA GLU A 712 14.01 39.88 -3.08
C GLU A 712 13.05 38.80 -2.55
N ALA A 713 12.22 38.23 -3.43
CA ALA A 713 11.24 37.19 -3.10
C ALA A 713 11.85 35.81 -2.81
N GLY A 714 13.06 35.50 -3.31
CA GLY A 714 13.69 34.17 -3.22
C GLY A 714 13.86 33.61 -1.80
N ASN A 715 13.83 34.46 -0.76
CA ASN A 715 13.83 34.04 0.64
C ASN A 715 12.60 33.19 1.03
N GLU A 716 11.45 33.41 0.39
CA GLU A 716 10.21 32.69 0.70
C GLU A 716 10.29 31.20 0.35
N LEU A 717 11.14 30.83 -0.60
CA LEU A 717 11.40 29.44 -0.97
C LEU A 717 12.04 28.63 0.18
N LEU A 718 12.96 29.25 0.94
CA LEU A 718 13.58 28.66 2.13
C LEU A 718 12.62 28.59 3.33
N VAL A 719 11.68 29.54 3.44
CA VAL A 719 10.60 29.51 4.44
C VAL A 719 9.63 28.38 4.13
N SER A 720 9.19 28.26 2.86
CA SER A 720 8.33 27.19 2.37
C SER A 720 8.96 25.82 2.57
N TYR A 721 10.23 25.64 2.21
CA TYR A 721 10.98 24.40 2.48
C TYR A 721 10.94 24.05 3.98
N THR A 722 11.17 25.05 4.85
CA THR A 722 11.17 24.85 6.31
C THR A 722 9.80 24.44 6.85
N ARG A 723 8.69 24.87 6.22
CA ARG A 723 7.32 24.44 6.55
C ARG A 723 7.00 23.02 6.08
N LEU A 724 7.52 22.60 4.93
CA LEU A 724 7.18 21.33 4.26
C LEU A 724 8.05 20.15 4.72
N PHE A 725 9.35 20.38 4.90
CA PHE A 725 10.35 19.32 5.18
C PHE A 725 11.04 19.43 6.54
N GLY A 726 10.83 20.55 7.25
CA GLY A 726 11.42 20.82 8.57
C GLY A 726 12.73 21.59 8.52
N SER A 727 13.45 21.66 9.64
CA SER A 727 14.59 22.56 9.81
C SER A 727 15.83 22.14 8.99
N PRO A 728 16.34 22.97 8.06
CA PRO A 728 17.53 22.69 7.26
C PRO A 728 18.79 22.33 8.08
N SER A 729 18.90 22.86 9.31
CA SER A 729 20.03 22.62 10.20
C SER A 729 20.20 21.15 10.61
N GLN A 730 19.18 20.30 10.45
CA GLN A 730 19.25 18.86 10.73
C GLN A 730 19.93 18.06 9.62
N LEU A 731 19.98 18.63 8.40
CA LEU A 731 20.63 18.01 7.24
C LEU A 731 22.13 18.34 7.20
N LYS A 732 22.52 19.55 7.63
CA LYS A 732 23.93 19.96 7.83
C LYS A 732 24.63 19.32 9.04
N SER A 733 24.08 18.24 9.59
CA SER A 733 24.67 17.47 10.70
C SER A 733 24.50 15.98 10.42
N PRO A 734 25.54 15.13 10.57
CA PRO A 734 25.46 13.70 10.29
C PRO A 734 24.34 12.98 11.06
N LEU A 735 23.85 11.89 10.49
CA LEU A 735 22.93 10.99 11.19
C LEU A 735 23.58 10.44 12.47
N LYS A 736 22.80 10.40 13.54
CA LYS A 736 23.21 9.70 14.76
C LYS A 736 23.18 8.21 14.47
N ALA A 737 24.36 7.58 14.44
CA ALA A 737 24.49 6.13 14.31
C ALA A 737 23.53 5.43 15.30
N PRO A 738 22.74 4.45 14.86
CA PRO A 738 21.79 3.75 15.73
C PRO A 738 22.54 3.07 16.89
N PRO A 739 21.96 3.03 18.10
CA PRO A 739 22.59 2.31 19.20
C PRO A 739 22.79 0.84 18.81
N PRO A 740 23.93 0.21 19.15
CA PRO A 740 24.19 -1.16 18.77
C PRO A 740 23.12 -2.07 19.36
N VAL A 741 22.33 -2.71 18.49
CA VAL A 741 21.20 -3.55 18.90
C VAL A 741 21.73 -4.78 19.62
N ILE A 742 21.77 -4.71 20.95
CA ILE A 742 22.07 -5.85 21.81
C ILE A 742 20.86 -6.79 21.76
N ASN A 743 20.83 -7.66 20.75
CA ASN A 743 19.90 -8.78 20.66
C ASN A 743 20.13 -9.74 21.83
N THR A 744 19.55 -9.42 22.98
CA THR A 744 19.43 -10.34 24.11
C THR A 744 18.46 -11.44 23.69
N PRO A 745 18.89 -12.71 23.59
CA PRO A 745 18.00 -13.78 23.16
C PRO A 745 16.92 -13.98 24.23
N SER A 746 15.68 -13.65 23.89
CA SER A 746 14.53 -13.85 24.78
C SER A 746 14.41 -15.33 25.12
N LYS A 747 14.64 -15.67 26.39
CA LYS A 747 14.46 -17.02 26.90
C LYS A 747 12.98 -17.27 27.20
N ASN A 748 12.23 -17.75 26.21
CA ASN A 748 11.06 -18.63 26.40
C ASN A 748 10.53 -19.11 25.03
N GLY A 749 10.09 -20.37 24.95
CA GLY A 749 9.47 -20.97 23.76
C GLY A 749 10.48 -21.57 22.77
N GLY A 750 10.54 -22.90 22.68
CA GLY A 750 11.43 -23.61 21.75
C GLY A 750 10.67 -24.18 20.55
N GLY A 751 11.16 -23.91 19.34
CA GLY A 751 10.70 -24.53 18.09
C GLY A 751 11.87 -24.62 17.10
N THR A 752 12.23 -25.82 16.66
CA THR A 752 13.42 -26.01 15.81
C THR A 752 13.07 -25.92 14.34
N LEU A 753 13.40 -24.80 13.71
CA LEU A 753 13.52 -24.69 12.25
C LEU A 753 14.96 -24.30 11.90
N ARG A 754 15.61 -25.11 11.07
CA ARG A 754 16.96 -24.82 10.54
C ARG A 754 16.82 -24.01 9.26
N SER A 755 17.10 -22.71 9.30
CA SER A 755 17.26 -21.93 8.09
C SER A 755 18.54 -22.34 7.36
N VAL A 756 18.39 -22.90 6.17
CA VAL A 756 19.52 -23.14 5.24
C VAL A 756 19.68 -21.88 4.39
N VAL A 757 20.44 -20.91 4.92
CA VAL A 757 20.91 -19.74 4.17
C VAL A 757 22.44 -19.78 4.15
N GLY A 758 23.02 -19.98 2.97
CA GLY A 758 24.46 -20.11 2.79
C GLY A 758 25.18 -18.77 2.97
N SER A 759 25.74 -18.52 4.16
CA SER A 759 26.52 -17.30 4.42
C SER A 759 27.89 -17.34 3.73
N ILE A 760 27.90 -17.01 2.43
CA ILE A 760 29.14 -16.77 1.66
C ILE A 760 29.67 -15.38 2.06
N ARG A 761 30.53 -15.33 3.07
CA ARG A 761 31.28 -14.12 3.44
C ARG A 761 32.53 -13.99 2.58
N PRO A 762 32.67 -12.96 1.71
CA PRO A 762 33.94 -12.66 1.06
C PRO A 762 34.94 -12.14 2.12
N ARG A 763 35.98 -12.92 2.42
CA ARG A 763 37.09 -12.44 3.25
C ARG A 763 38.11 -11.71 2.38
N SER A 764 38.15 -10.39 2.51
CA SER A 764 39.28 -9.59 2.03
C SER A 764 40.57 -10.02 2.77
N ALA A 765 41.66 -10.16 2.02
CA ALA A 765 43.00 -10.34 2.53
C ALA A 765 43.98 -9.63 1.58
N ARG A 766 44.88 -8.82 2.14
CA ARG A 766 45.86 -8.02 1.40
C ARG A 766 47.27 -8.54 1.68
N ASN A 767 48.19 -8.23 0.77
CA ASN A 767 49.65 -8.29 0.86
C ASN A 767 50.39 -9.61 0.55
N SER A 768 51.30 -9.42 -0.40
CA SER A 768 52.49 -10.17 -0.82
C SER A 768 53.22 -11.07 0.19
N GLY A 769 53.53 -12.29 -0.26
CA GLY A 769 54.88 -12.83 -0.46
C GLY A 769 55.94 -12.80 0.66
N ASP A 770 56.47 -13.97 1.01
CA ASP A 770 57.79 -14.44 0.49
C ASP A 770 57.92 -15.98 0.70
N ASN A 771 59.14 -16.53 0.66
CA ASN A 771 59.47 -17.91 0.29
C ASN A 771 59.69 -18.93 1.44
N THR A 772 59.82 -20.20 1.01
CA THR A 772 60.56 -21.33 1.62
C THR A 772 60.02 -22.15 2.82
N LEU A 773 59.79 -23.44 2.50
CA LEU A 773 60.29 -24.65 3.19
C LEU A 773 59.72 -25.15 4.56
N ARG A 774 59.23 -26.41 4.48
CA ARG A 774 59.45 -27.54 5.42
C ARG A 774 58.45 -27.77 6.57
N ALA A 775 58.06 -29.05 6.72
CA ALA A 775 57.22 -29.67 7.77
C ALA A 775 58.09 -30.10 9.00
N PRO A 776 57.57 -30.63 10.14
CA PRO A 776 56.23 -31.22 10.37
C PRO A 776 55.54 -30.92 11.73
N SER A 777 54.42 -31.62 11.98
CA SER A 777 53.54 -31.55 13.17
C SER A 777 54.16 -32.10 14.47
N PRO A 778 53.64 -31.69 15.64
CA PRO A 778 52.80 -32.59 16.49
C PRO A 778 51.64 -31.82 17.23
N SER A 779 50.69 -32.39 18.00
CA SER A 779 50.18 -33.77 18.21
C SER A 779 48.78 -33.75 18.86
N ARG A 780 48.06 -34.88 18.81
CA ARG A 780 46.68 -35.13 19.30
C ARG A 780 46.68 -35.74 20.73
N PRO A 781 45.56 -35.64 21.49
CA PRO A 781 44.90 -36.85 22.04
C PRO A 781 43.35 -36.80 21.84
N THR A 782 42.69 -37.72 21.10
CA THR A 782 42.21 -39.10 21.43
C THR A 782 40.93 -39.12 22.29
N SER A 783 39.77 -39.66 21.87
CA SER A 783 39.41 -41.00 21.33
C SER A 783 39.20 -42.07 22.42
N ALA A 784 38.42 -43.14 22.21
CA ALA A 784 37.62 -43.58 21.04
C ALA A 784 36.12 -43.71 21.43
N ASN A 785 35.18 -44.45 20.82
CA ASN A 785 35.06 -45.45 19.72
C ASN A 785 33.54 -45.46 19.31
N SER A 786 32.97 -46.06 18.26
CA SER A 786 33.32 -46.79 17.02
C SER A 786 32.05 -46.78 16.10
N GLN A 787 31.89 -47.40 14.91
CA GLN A 787 32.69 -48.41 14.19
C GLN A 787 32.56 -48.29 12.65
N GLN A 788 32.21 -49.38 11.96
CA GLN A 788 32.17 -49.67 10.51
C GLN A 788 30.80 -49.36 9.86
N ASP A 789 30.63 -49.32 8.53
CA ASP A 789 31.53 -49.69 7.42
C ASP A 789 31.31 -48.86 6.12
N GLY A 790 32.18 -49.03 5.11
CA GLY A 790 31.97 -48.57 3.73
C GLY A 790 32.86 -47.40 3.27
N SER A 791 33.66 -47.62 2.20
CA SER A 791 34.63 -46.64 1.67
C SER A 791 34.29 -46.15 0.24
N PRO A 792 34.72 -44.93 -0.17
CA PRO A 792 34.45 -44.35 -1.49
C PRO A 792 35.51 -44.72 -2.56
N ILE A 793 35.21 -44.42 -3.83
CA ILE A 793 36.12 -44.52 -4.98
C ILE A 793 36.16 -43.18 -5.75
N ALA A 794 37.29 -42.86 -6.39
CA ALA A 794 37.59 -41.57 -7.00
C ALA A 794 37.54 -41.55 -8.55
N ILE A 795 37.79 -40.36 -9.13
CA ILE A 795 37.68 -40.00 -10.54
C ILE A 795 38.81 -40.61 -11.40
N THR A 796 38.50 -41.02 -12.63
CA THR A 796 39.47 -41.03 -13.77
C THR A 796 38.76 -40.76 -15.10
N ILE A 797 39.52 -40.35 -16.13
CA ILE A 797 39.03 -39.79 -17.41
C ILE A 797 39.45 -40.69 -18.59
N THR A 798 38.56 -40.85 -19.58
CA THR A 798 38.90 -41.21 -20.98
C THR A 798 37.97 -40.48 -21.97
N ASN A 799 38.39 -40.36 -23.24
CA ASN A 799 37.85 -39.41 -24.22
C ASN A 799 36.77 -40.01 -25.17
N GLU A 800 36.20 -39.10 -25.98
CA GLU A 800 36.02 -39.18 -27.45
C GLU A 800 34.61 -39.34 -28.07
N ASN A 801 34.26 -38.35 -28.92
CA ASN A 801 33.24 -38.30 -29.99
C ASN A 801 31.74 -38.53 -29.61
N GLY A 802 30.79 -37.69 -30.03
CA GLY A 802 30.87 -36.45 -30.82
C GLY A 802 29.50 -35.99 -31.36
N THR A 803 29.49 -34.96 -32.22
CA THR A 803 28.34 -34.28 -32.87
C THR A 803 27.46 -33.39 -31.97
N SER A 804 26.98 -32.29 -32.56
CA SER A 804 26.44 -31.12 -31.83
C SER A 804 25.06 -30.71 -32.34
N ALA A 805 24.22 -30.17 -31.44
CA ALA A 805 22.94 -29.53 -31.77
C ALA A 805 22.65 -28.39 -30.77
N GLU A 806 23.46 -27.34 -30.84
CA GLU A 806 23.47 -26.24 -29.87
C GLU A 806 22.40 -25.20 -30.24
N LYS A 807 21.51 -24.87 -29.29
CA LYS A 807 20.57 -23.75 -29.41
C LYS A 807 21.23 -22.53 -28.78
N GLN A 808 21.28 -21.42 -29.52
CA GLN A 808 21.93 -20.19 -29.06
C GLN A 808 21.17 -19.58 -27.87
N HIS A 809 21.93 -19.08 -26.91
CA HIS A 809 21.42 -18.29 -25.78
C HIS A 809 21.15 -16.84 -26.21
N HIS A 810 20.37 -16.12 -25.41
CA HIS A 810 20.10 -14.69 -25.61
C HIS A 810 21.37 -13.86 -25.35
N ASP A 811 21.61 -12.87 -26.20
CA ASP A 811 22.71 -11.92 -26.03
C ASP A 811 22.45 -10.97 -24.85
N HIS A 812 23.49 -10.72 -24.04
CA HIS A 812 23.50 -9.60 -23.09
C HIS A 812 24.07 -8.36 -23.78
N HIS A 813 23.35 -7.23 -23.72
CA HIS A 813 23.81 -5.97 -24.29
C HIS A 813 25.08 -5.46 -23.56
N HIS A 814 26.08 -5.04 -24.34
CA HIS A 814 27.37 -4.60 -23.80
C HIS A 814 27.35 -3.15 -23.28
N HIS A 815 27.80 -2.96 -22.04
CA HIS A 815 28.23 -1.65 -21.55
C HIS A 815 29.42 -1.12 -22.36
N LEU A 816 29.42 0.17 -22.69
CA LEU A 816 30.43 0.78 -23.54
C LEU A 816 31.70 1.21 -22.76
N HIS A 817 32.56 0.25 -22.42
CA HIS A 817 33.94 0.54 -22.01
C HIS A 817 34.91 0.39 -23.19
N VAL A 818 35.47 1.50 -23.67
CA VAL A 818 36.59 1.51 -24.64
C VAL A 818 37.88 1.06 -23.94
N PRO A 819 38.79 0.28 -24.59
CA PRO A 819 39.81 0.95 -25.43
C PRO A 819 40.40 0.13 -26.63
N PHE A 820 41.16 0.84 -27.49
CA PHE A 820 42.17 0.37 -28.47
C PHE A 820 41.79 -0.41 -29.76
N LYS A 821 41.88 0.31 -30.91
CA LYS A 821 42.49 -0.03 -32.22
C LYS A 821 42.60 -1.51 -32.68
N THR A 822 42.00 -1.87 -33.84
CA THR A 822 42.73 -2.01 -35.15
C THR A 822 41.88 -2.36 -36.39
N ARG A 823 41.91 -1.47 -37.41
CA ARG A 823 42.04 -1.69 -38.87
C ARG A 823 41.56 -3.00 -39.57
N GLY A 824 40.25 -3.07 -39.81
CA GLY A 824 39.47 -3.44 -41.04
C GLY A 824 39.97 -4.32 -42.21
N HIS A 825 38.98 -4.83 -42.99
CA HIS A 825 39.03 -4.94 -44.46
C HIS A 825 37.62 -4.93 -45.12
N HIS A 826 37.58 -4.72 -46.45
CA HIS A 826 36.39 -4.57 -47.32
C HIS A 826 35.45 -5.78 -47.46
N GLY A 827 34.20 -5.51 -47.88
CA GLY A 827 33.30 -6.45 -48.56
C GLY A 827 32.02 -5.79 -49.10
N ASP A 828 31.94 -5.54 -50.42
CA ASP A 828 30.75 -5.03 -51.12
C ASP A 828 29.73 -6.16 -51.41
N PHE A 829 28.42 -5.84 -51.55
CA PHE A 829 27.65 -5.96 -52.82
C PHE A 829 26.10 -5.82 -52.69
N ASN A 830 25.56 -4.93 -53.54
CA ASN A 830 24.25 -4.87 -54.25
C ASN A 830 22.91 -5.47 -53.73
N GLU A 831 21.93 -4.56 -53.54
CA GLU A 831 20.85 -4.20 -54.52
C GLU A 831 19.63 -5.11 -54.85
N ALA A 832 18.46 -4.44 -55.00
CA ALA A 832 17.32 -4.67 -55.92
C ALA A 832 16.12 -5.61 -55.56
N GLY A 833 14.91 -5.13 -55.96
CA GLY A 833 13.65 -5.91 -56.13
C GLY A 833 12.70 -5.92 -54.91
N SER A 834 11.63 -5.12 -54.75
CA SER A 834 10.77 -4.29 -55.63
C SER A 834 9.58 -4.99 -56.32
N LEU A 835 8.44 -4.27 -56.41
CA LEU A 835 7.17 -4.54 -57.13
C LEU A 835 6.16 -5.51 -56.44
N ARG A 836 4.81 -5.35 -56.47
CA ARG A 836 3.93 -4.27 -57.02
C ARG A 836 2.42 -4.44 -56.63
N SER A 837 1.62 -3.38 -56.88
CA SER A 837 0.23 -3.39 -57.43
C SER A 837 -0.97 -3.61 -56.47
N LYS A 838 -2.16 -2.94 -56.57
CA LYS A 838 -2.63 -1.73 -57.34
C LYS A 838 -3.98 -1.17 -56.80
N ARG A 839 -4.07 0.17 -56.73
CA ARG A 839 -5.12 1.14 -57.19
C ARG A 839 -6.63 0.79 -57.37
N SER A 840 -7.41 1.89 -57.18
CA SER A 840 -8.77 2.27 -57.69
C SER A 840 -9.92 2.08 -56.67
N ARG A 841 -10.79 3.05 -56.29
CA ARG A 841 -11.30 4.36 -56.80
C ARG A 841 -12.64 4.28 -57.57
N GLU A 842 -13.54 5.25 -57.30
CA GLU A 842 -14.87 5.55 -57.92
C GLU A 842 -16.06 4.62 -57.51
N ASP A 843 -17.34 5.04 -57.45
CA ASP A 843 -17.95 6.35 -57.07
C ASP A 843 -19.51 6.25 -56.91
N LEU A 844 -20.16 7.29 -56.34
CA LEU A 844 -21.57 7.78 -56.56
C LEU A 844 -22.86 6.91 -56.32
N LYS A 845 -23.83 7.50 -55.56
CA LYS A 845 -25.30 7.70 -55.86
C LYS A 845 -26.30 6.51 -55.80
N GLU A 846 -27.64 6.65 -55.64
CA GLU A 846 -28.58 7.73 -55.16
C GLU A 846 -30.01 7.16 -54.87
N LYS A 847 -30.86 7.89 -54.10
CA LYS A 847 -32.36 7.94 -54.14
C LYS A 847 -33.17 6.68 -53.73
N GLN A 848 -34.48 6.71 -53.39
CA GLN A 848 -35.54 7.75 -53.20
C GLN A 848 -36.58 7.19 -52.17
N GLY A 849 -37.25 7.94 -51.28
CA GLY A 849 -38.41 8.85 -51.49
C GLY A 849 -39.68 8.28 -50.79
N SER A 850 -40.70 9.01 -50.31
CA SER A 850 -40.96 10.46 -50.21
C SER A 850 -42.10 10.78 -49.19
N ASP A 851 -42.34 12.08 -48.92
CA ASP A 851 -43.63 12.71 -48.50
C ASP A 851 -44.18 12.47 -47.06
N THR A 852 -44.84 13.41 -46.34
CA THR A 852 -45.24 14.85 -46.58
C THR A 852 -45.60 15.55 -45.24
N ASP A 853 -45.39 16.88 -45.15
CA ASP A 853 -46.18 17.96 -44.48
C ASP A 853 -46.75 17.81 -43.01
N GLU A 854 -47.03 18.85 -42.21
CA GLU A 854 -47.01 20.33 -42.39
C GLU A 854 -46.64 21.12 -41.09
N LYS A 855 -46.97 22.43 -41.01
CA LYS A 855 -46.58 23.47 -40.01
C LYS A 855 -47.83 23.99 -39.22
N PRO A 856 -47.81 25.05 -38.35
CA PRO A 856 -46.74 25.81 -37.68
C PRO A 856 -46.98 26.16 -36.16
N LEU A 857 -46.03 26.96 -35.61
CA LEU A 857 -46.06 27.92 -34.47
C LEU A 857 -47.38 28.74 -34.25
N PRO A 858 -47.62 29.47 -33.10
CA PRO A 858 -46.64 30.35 -32.40
C PRO A 858 -46.77 30.71 -30.87
N THR A 859 -45.74 31.45 -30.40
CA THR A 859 -45.73 32.58 -29.39
C THR A 859 -45.80 32.41 -27.86
N SER A 860 -44.79 33.00 -27.19
CA SER A 860 -44.74 33.55 -25.81
C SER A 860 -45.53 34.88 -25.68
N PRO A 861 -45.77 35.47 -24.46
CA PRO A 861 -44.78 36.39 -23.79
C PRO A 861 -44.90 36.42 -22.21
N GLN A 862 -43.86 36.61 -21.35
CA GLN A 862 -43.01 37.77 -20.96
C GLN A 862 -43.22 38.34 -19.52
N ASN A 863 -42.09 38.66 -18.86
CA ASN A 863 -41.76 39.81 -17.96
C ASN A 863 -42.26 39.94 -16.49
N GLY A 864 -41.34 40.43 -15.62
CA GLY A 864 -41.55 40.97 -14.24
C GLY A 864 -40.71 40.26 -13.16
N VAL A 865 -39.60 40.75 -12.56
CA VAL A 865 -39.13 42.11 -12.12
C VAL A 865 -39.94 42.60 -10.89
N ASP A 866 -39.39 42.91 -9.69
CA ASP A 866 -38.02 43.30 -9.28
C ASP A 866 -37.63 43.01 -7.79
N VAL A 867 -36.31 43.05 -7.51
CA VAL A 867 -35.53 43.39 -6.28
C VAL A 867 -36.18 43.53 -4.87
N ALA A 868 -35.58 42.90 -3.82
CA ALA A 868 -35.15 43.54 -2.53
C ALA A 868 -34.35 42.63 -1.55
N ARG A 869 -33.45 43.25 -0.76
CA ARG A 869 -32.65 42.76 0.42
C ARG A 869 -33.15 43.55 1.69
N PRO A 870 -32.69 43.43 2.98
CA PRO A 870 -31.58 42.63 3.56
C PRO A 870 -31.73 42.13 5.05
N ASP A 871 -30.61 41.62 5.61
CA ASP A 871 -30.08 41.67 7.01
C ASP A 871 -30.70 40.95 8.25
N HIS A 872 -29.96 39.96 8.78
CA HIS A 872 -29.53 39.71 10.20
C HIS A 872 -30.56 39.51 11.37
N PRO A 873 -30.16 38.96 12.56
CA PRO A 873 -28.98 38.19 13.00
C PRO A 873 -29.30 36.85 13.75
N ALA A 874 -28.27 36.17 14.28
CA ALA A 874 -28.30 34.82 14.89
C ALA A 874 -28.69 34.72 16.40
N ALA A 875 -29.05 33.50 16.86
CA ALA A 875 -28.85 33.03 18.25
C ALA A 875 -28.98 31.48 18.45
N ASN A 876 -27.97 30.88 19.10
CA ASN A 876 -27.94 29.65 19.93
C ASN A 876 -28.52 28.28 19.44
N PRO A 877 -27.74 27.17 19.53
CA PRO A 877 -28.27 25.80 19.44
C PRO A 877 -28.83 25.28 20.80
N PRO A 878 -29.87 24.41 20.80
CA PRO A 878 -30.35 23.71 21.99
C PRO A 878 -29.54 22.44 22.31
N ALA A 879 -29.60 21.99 23.56
CA ALA A 879 -28.93 20.75 24.01
C ALA A 879 -29.75 19.50 23.70
N VAL A 880 -29.07 18.38 23.43
CA VAL A 880 -29.68 17.07 23.16
C VAL A 880 -29.93 16.30 24.46
N GLU A 881 -31.19 15.99 24.77
CA GLU A 881 -31.54 14.96 25.76
C GLU A 881 -31.80 13.59 25.08
N PRO A 882 -31.37 12.46 25.69
CA PRO A 882 -31.51 11.13 25.10
C PRO A 882 -32.92 10.56 25.33
N ALA A 883 -33.80 10.70 24.34
CA ALA A 883 -35.14 10.12 24.37
C ALA A 883 -35.12 8.58 24.23
N LEU A 884 -35.50 7.88 25.30
CA LEU A 884 -35.83 6.45 25.27
C LEU A 884 -37.04 6.20 24.34
N SER A 885 -37.02 5.11 23.58
CA SER A 885 -38.16 4.66 22.78
C SER A 885 -38.13 3.14 22.64
N ASP A 886 -39.16 2.47 23.15
CA ASP A 886 -39.30 1.01 23.18
C ASP A 886 -40.35 0.58 22.13
N SER A 887 -39.89 0.14 20.96
CA SER A 887 -40.74 -0.23 19.82
C SER A 887 -40.40 -1.62 19.28
N LYS A 888 -41.42 -2.33 18.79
CA LYS A 888 -41.42 -3.79 18.66
C LYS A 888 -41.27 -4.26 17.22
N SER A 889 -40.37 -5.23 17.03
CA SER A 889 -40.47 -6.34 16.06
C SER A 889 -40.85 -6.00 14.61
N ARG A 890 -39.83 -5.81 13.75
CA ARG A 890 -39.80 -6.35 12.39
C ARG A 890 -38.35 -6.58 11.95
N GLU A 891 -38.11 -7.55 11.08
CA GLU A 891 -36.80 -7.79 10.44
C GLU A 891 -36.60 -6.90 9.19
N GLU A 892 -37.26 -5.75 9.16
CA GLU A 892 -37.12 -4.73 8.12
C GLU A 892 -36.35 -3.54 8.69
N PRO A 893 -35.34 -3.00 7.98
CA PRO A 893 -34.41 -2.00 8.51
C PRO A 893 -35.01 -0.59 8.64
N ARG A 894 -36.34 -0.47 8.73
CA ARG A 894 -37.07 0.78 8.55
C ARG A 894 -37.82 1.19 9.81
N GLN A 895 -37.54 2.39 10.28
CA GLN A 895 -38.24 3.01 11.40
C GLN A 895 -39.15 4.13 10.88
N PRO A 896 -40.45 4.19 11.26
CA PRO A 896 -41.28 5.35 10.91
C PRO A 896 -40.71 6.62 11.56
N LEU A 897 -40.68 7.72 10.79
CA LEU A 897 -40.31 9.03 11.33
C LEU A 897 -41.24 9.42 12.48
N ARG A 898 -40.71 10.21 13.42
CA ARG A 898 -41.50 10.77 14.53
C ARG A 898 -42.62 11.66 13.99
N GLU A 899 -43.76 11.63 14.66
CA GLU A 899 -44.81 12.64 14.44
C GLU A 899 -44.22 14.03 14.69
N ALA A 900 -44.37 14.93 13.72
CA ALA A 900 -43.84 16.29 13.82
C ALA A 900 -44.49 17.07 14.96
N GLU A 901 -43.74 17.96 15.63
CA GLU A 901 -44.23 18.65 16.83
C GLU A 901 -45.46 19.53 16.54
N HIS A 902 -46.63 19.03 16.95
CA HIS A 902 -47.90 19.74 16.87
C HIS A 902 -47.90 20.96 17.82
N ASN A 903 -47.34 22.09 17.37
CA ASN A 903 -47.72 23.47 17.75
C ASN A 903 -46.97 24.59 16.99
N ALA A 904 -46.03 24.31 16.07
CA ALA A 904 -45.40 25.36 15.28
C ALA A 904 -46.41 26.03 14.29
N PRO A 905 -46.34 27.37 14.10
CA PRO A 905 -47.33 28.11 13.31
C PRO A 905 -47.35 27.70 11.84
N HIS A 906 -48.54 27.74 11.22
CA HIS A 906 -48.80 27.15 9.90
C HIS A 906 -47.87 27.69 8.79
N ASP A 907 -47.52 28.98 8.86
CA ASP A 907 -46.73 29.68 7.84
C ASP A 907 -45.23 29.35 7.87
N ALA A 908 -44.77 28.57 8.87
CA ALA A 908 -43.35 28.20 9.06
C ALA A 908 -42.97 26.84 8.47
N TRP A 909 -43.90 26.12 7.84
CA TRP A 909 -43.66 24.78 7.29
C TRP A 909 -43.48 24.82 5.76
N PRO A 910 -42.46 24.15 5.19
CA PRO A 910 -42.39 23.92 3.75
C PRO A 910 -43.54 22.99 3.29
N ALA A 911 -43.92 23.10 2.01
CA ALA A 911 -44.97 22.27 1.44
C ALA A 911 -44.57 20.77 1.43
N PRO A 912 -45.38 19.84 1.95
CA PRO A 912 -45.02 18.42 1.98
C PRO A 912 -44.88 17.80 0.58
N ALA A 913 -43.80 17.06 0.36
CA ALA A 913 -43.65 16.15 -0.77
C ALA A 913 -44.01 14.71 -0.34
N GLY A 914 -44.72 13.96 -1.20
CA GLY A 914 -45.08 12.55 -0.95
C GLY A 914 -46.58 12.31 -0.72
N HIS A 915 -47.00 11.04 -0.87
CA HIS A 915 -48.42 10.67 -0.97
C HIS A 915 -49.03 10.15 0.35
N VAL A 916 -50.34 10.39 0.51
CA VAL A 916 -51.21 10.08 1.67
C VAL A 916 -51.29 8.59 2.06
N HIS A 917 -50.62 7.69 1.35
CA HIS A 917 -50.70 6.23 1.55
C HIS A 917 -49.37 5.54 1.91
N GLN A 918 -48.31 6.31 2.16
CA GLN A 918 -47.03 5.77 2.61
C GLN A 918 -46.45 6.69 3.71
N PRO A 919 -46.36 6.24 4.98
CA PRO A 919 -45.67 7.00 6.00
C PRO A 919 -44.18 7.07 5.67
N LEU A 920 -43.51 8.15 6.09
CA LEU A 920 -42.07 8.31 5.88
C LEU A 920 -41.31 7.32 6.76
N GLU A 921 -40.55 6.44 6.12
CA GLU A 921 -39.73 5.40 6.73
C GLU A 921 -38.25 5.78 6.61
N GLN A 922 -37.56 5.93 7.73
CA GLN A 922 -36.11 6.11 7.78
C GLN A 922 -35.41 4.74 7.74
N ASP A 923 -34.43 4.58 6.85
CA ASP A 923 -33.54 3.42 6.89
C ASP A 923 -32.56 3.55 8.05
N MET A 924 -32.41 2.48 8.83
CA MET A 924 -31.57 2.40 10.02
C MET A 924 -30.31 1.55 9.80
N ARG A 925 -30.09 1.05 8.59
CA ARG A 925 -28.80 0.48 8.18
C ARG A 925 -27.76 1.58 8.17
N LEU A 926 -26.52 1.19 8.51
CA LEU A 926 -25.38 2.02 8.15
C LEU A 926 -25.31 2.10 6.61
N PRO A 927 -24.79 3.21 6.05
CA PRO A 927 -24.38 3.25 4.65
C PRO A 927 -23.46 2.06 4.31
N ALA A 928 -23.36 1.71 3.03
CA ALA A 928 -22.33 0.78 2.59
C ALA A 928 -20.97 1.29 3.12
N PRO A 929 -20.15 0.43 3.75
CA PRO A 929 -18.88 0.89 4.31
C PRO A 929 -18.07 1.51 3.18
N HIS A 930 -17.54 2.72 3.41
CA HIS A 930 -16.73 3.42 2.43
C HIS A 930 -15.69 2.44 1.86
N PRO A 931 -15.58 2.29 0.53
CA PRO A 931 -14.77 1.25 -0.08
C PRO A 931 -13.30 1.53 0.20
N ALA A 932 -12.82 0.98 1.33
CA ALA A 932 -11.60 1.38 2.04
C ALA A 932 -10.48 1.68 1.05
N SER A 933 -10.16 2.99 0.93
CA SER A 933 -9.75 3.59 -0.35
C SER A 933 -8.82 2.68 -1.12
N ASN A 934 -9.19 2.35 -2.35
CA ASN A 934 -8.42 1.43 -3.18
C ASN A 934 -7.01 1.96 -3.50
N ALA A 935 -6.76 3.24 -3.22
CA ALA A 935 -5.42 3.81 -3.13
C ALA A 935 -4.54 3.02 -2.13
N MET A 936 -3.34 2.69 -2.57
CA MET A 936 -2.30 2.16 -1.68
C MET A 936 -1.99 3.15 -0.56
N PRO A 937 -1.90 2.72 0.71
CA PRO A 937 -1.37 3.57 1.78
C PRO A 937 -0.02 4.15 1.36
N MET A 938 0.16 5.45 1.58
CA MET A 938 1.35 6.20 1.14
C MET A 938 2.64 5.48 1.58
N PRO A 939 3.59 5.23 0.65
CA PRO A 939 4.85 4.57 0.97
C PRO A 939 5.60 5.27 2.11
N THR A 940 5.84 4.52 3.19
CA THR A 940 6.69 4.96 4.30
C THR A 940 8.14 4.68 3.95
N PHE A 941 8.91 5.74 3.70
CA PHE A 941 10.32 5.64 3.33
C PHE A 941 11.22 5.46 4.55
N GLY A 942 12.26 4.64 4.40
CA GLY A 942 13.31 4.53 5.40
C GLY A 942 14.03 5.87 5.62
N SER A 943 14.56 6.08 6.83
CA SER A 943 15.16 7.36 7.24
C SER A 943 16.28 7.88 6.33
N MET A 944 16.99 6.99 5.62
CA MET A 944 18.04 7.37 4.69
C MET A 944 17.50 7.76 3.30
N GLN A 945 16.43 7.11 2.81
CA GLN A 945 15.71 7.56 1.62
C GLN A 945 15.02 8.91 1.86
N GLU A 946 14.39 9.09 3.03
CA GLU A 946 13.78 10.37 3.42
C GLU A 946 14.85 11.49 3.49
N ARG A 947 16.05 11.19 3.99
CA ARG A 947 17.19 12.12 4.02
C ARG A 947 17.72 12.42 2.61
N GLN A 948 17.88 11.41 1.75
CA GLN A 948 18.27 11.58 0.35
C GLN A 948 17.34 12.53 -0.39
N PHE A 949 16.03 12.35 -0.22
CA PHE A 949 15.01 13.20 -0.81
C PHE A 949 15.13 14.65 -0.30
N LYS A 950 15.14 14.84 1.03
CA LYS A 950 15.24 16.16 1.66
C LYS A 950 16.52 16.91 1.30
N VAL A 951 17.66 16.22 1.23
CA VAL A 951 18.93 16.79 0.75
C VAL A 951 18.83 17.20 -0.72
N THR A 952 18.22 16.37 -1.58
CA THR A 952 18.06 16.69 -3.00
C THR A 952 17.24 17.97 -3.21
N VAL A 953 16.07 18.05 -2.58
CA VAL A 953 15.17 19.22 -2.71
C VAL A 953 15.84 20.49 -2.18
N LEU A 954 16.53 20.40 -1.03
CA LEU A 954 17.22 21.57 -0.46
C LEU A 954 18.43 22.02 -1.30
N SER A 955 19.20 21.09 -1.85
CA SER A 955 20.28 21.42 -2.80
C SER A 955 19.73 22.03 -4.09
N LYS A 956 18.58 21.56 -4.60
CA LYS A 956 17.90 22.18 -5.75
C LYS A 956 17.49 23.63 -5.44
N VAL A 957 16.87 23.87 -4.28
CA VAL A 957 16.52 25.23 -3.79
C VAL A 957 17.76 26.14 -3.75
N TRP A 958 18.87 25.68 -3.17
CA TRP A 958 20.10 26.48 -3.09
C TRP A 958 20.74 26.75 -4.46
N LEU A 959 20.76 25.78 -5.35
CA LEU A 959 21.33 25.95 -6.69
C LEU A 959 20.44 26.82 -7.60
N PHE A 960 19.11 26.77 -7.43
CA PHE A 960 18.18 27.70 -8.08
C PHE A 960 18.45 29.15 -7.64
N ILE A 961 18.52 29.39 -6.32
CA ILE A 961 18.86 30.69 -5.73
C ILE A 961 20.25 31.17 -6.19
N ALA A 962 21.25 30.28 -6.23
CA ALA A 962 22.59 30.61 -6.73
C ALA A 962 22.55 31.08 -8.20
N SER A 963 21.79 30.41 -9.06
CA SER A 963 21.64 30.79 -10.47
C SER A 963 20.92 32.12 -10.66
N MET A 964 19.96 32.48 -9.79
CA MET A 964 19.37 33.82 -9.75
C MET A 964 20.42 34.87 -9.36
N TYR A 965 21.21 34.63 -8.31
CA TYR A 965 22.30 35.53 -7.91
C TYR A 965 23.38 35.68 -9.00
N ILE A 966 23.68 34.63 -9.78
CA ILE A 966 24.58 34.71 -10.94
C ILE A 966 24.02 35.69 -11.99
N ARG A 967 22.72 35.59 -12.32
CA ARG A 967 22.06 36.49 -13.29
C ARG A 967 21.94 37.93 -12.77
N ALA A 968 21.79 38.12 -11.46
CA ALA A 968 21.84 39.43 -10.80
C ALA A 968 23.27 40.01 -10.65
N GLY A 969 24.33 39.26 -10.99
CA GLY A 969 25.72 39.67 -10.78
C GLY A 969 26.18 39.64 -9.31
N MET A 970 25.37 39.08 -8.40
CA MET A 970 25.61 38.96 -6.96
C MET A 970 26.54 37.76 -6.67
N PHE A 971 27.75 37.80 -7.21
CA PHE A 971 28.66 36.65 -7.26
C PHE A 971 29.13 36.12 -5.89
N GLU A 972 29.15 36.96 -4.85
CA GLU A 972 29.51 36.51 -3.49
C GLU A 972 28.36 35.72 -2.84
N ASP A 973 27.11 36.20 -2.97
CA ASP A 973 25.90 35.51 -2.49
C ASP A 973 25.63 34.22 -3.28
N ALA A 974 25.87 34.22 -4.60
CA ALA A 974 25.85 33.02 -5.43
C ALA A 974 26.83 31.95 -4.93
N ASN A 975 28.07 32.35 -4.62
CA ASN A 975 29.07 31.45 -4.05
C ASN A 975 28.68 30.96 -2.66
N GLY A 976 28.02 31.81 -1.85
CA GLY A 976 27.45 31.44 -0.55
C GLY A 976 26.39 30.34 -0.68
N ALA A 977 25.41 30.52 -1.56
CA ALA A 977 24.35 29.54 -1.83
C ALA A 977 24.91 28.21 -2.36
N VAL A 978 25.88 28.24 -3.28
CA VAL A 978 26.60 27.04 -3.76
C VAL A 978 27.35 26.33 -2.62
N GLN A 979 28.03 27.08 -1.74
CA GLN A 979 28.75 26.49 -0.61
C GLN A 979 27.78 25.85 0.42
N ASP A 980 26.58 26.40 0.56
CA ASP A 980 25.53 25.84 1.41
C ASP A 980 24.92 24.55 0.82
N ALA A 981 24.85 24.45 -0.51
CA ALA A 981 24.55 23.19 -1.21
C ALA A 981 25.67 22.15 -1.03
N MET A 982 26.95 22.54 -1.20
CA MET A 982 28.11 21.66 -0.99
C MET A 982 28.08 20.98 0.37
N VAL A 983 27.86 21.75 1.46
CA VAL A 983 27.83 21.21 2.84
C VAL A 983 26.72 20.15 3.04
N LEU A 984 25.61 20.24 2.30
CA LEU A 984 24.54 19.24 2.36
C LEU A 984 24.97 17.93 1.67
N VAL A 985 25.66 18.02 0.53
CA VAL A 985 26.17 16.85 -0.20
C VAL A 985 27.31 16.18 0.56
N GLU A 986 28.29 16.94 1.08
CA GLU A 986 29.40 16.44 1.90
C GLU A 986 28.92 15.63 3.12
N VAL A 987 27.91 16.13 3.84
CA VAL A 987 27.35 15.43 5.01
C VAL A 987 26.60 14.17 4.57
N PHE A 988 25.82 14.23 3.49
CA PHE A 988 25.04 13.10 2.99
C PHE A 988 25.92 11.98 2.39
N GLU A 989 27.02 12.32 1.72
CA GLU A 989 28.05 11.37 1.30
C GLU A 989 28.67 10.68 2.52
N GLY A 990 28.99 11.45 3.57
CA GLY A 990 29.47 10.93 4.85
C GLY A 990 28.50 9.92 5.48
N ASP A 991 27.20 10.20 5.45
CA ASP A 991 26.16 9.30 5.94
C ASP A 991 26.06 8.01 5.08
N LYS A 992 26.06 8.13 3.74
CA LYS A 992 26.07 6.96 2.83
C LYS A 992 27.31 6.09 3.06
N CYS A 993 28.48 6.70 3.20
CA CYS A 993 29.72 6.01 3.51
C CYS A 993 29.68 5.32 4.89
N ALA A 994 29.00 5.89 5.88
CA ALA A 994 28.83 5.29 7.20
C ALA A 994 27.92 4.04 7.18
N GLU A 995 26.93 3.98 6.27
CA GLU A 995 26.15 2.76 6.00
C GLU A 995 26.93 1.71 5.18
N GLY A 996 28.11 2.05 4.68
CA GLY A 996 28.99 1.16 3.90
C GLY A 996 28.77 1.21 2.39
N ALA A 997 28.22 2.31 1.85
CA ALA A 997 28.17 2.55 0.42
C ALA A 997 29.56 2.44 -0.23
N ASN A 998 29.58 1.90 -1.45
CA ASN A 998 30.74 1.93 -2.34
C ASN A 998 30.47 2.92 -3.49
N ALA A 999 31.44 3.13 -4.40
CA ALA A 999 31.26 4.04 -5.53
C ALA A 999 29.98 3.76 -6.35
N LYS A 1000 29.60 2.49 -6.55
CA LYS A 1000 28.35 2.14 -7.23
C LYS A 1000 27.12 2.66 -6.45
N GLY A 1001 27.09 2.54 -5.12
CA GLY A 1001 26.03 3.06 -4.24
C GLY A 1001 26.09 4.57 -3.92
N LEU A 1002 27.09 5.29 -4.42
CA LEU A 1002 27.11 6.76 -4.46
C LEU A 1002 26.60 7.30 -5.81
N PHE A 1003 26.85 6.54 -6.90
CA PHE A 1003 26.42 6.85 -8.25
C PHE A 1003 24.94 6.52 -8.52
N GLU A 1004 24.47 5.36 -8.07
CA GLU A 1004 23.07 4.94 -8.24
C GLU A 1004 22.10 5.77 -7.38
N ARG A 1005 20.96 6.17 -7.95
CA ARG A 1005 19.90 6.86 -7.21
C ARG A 1005 19.14 5.90 -6.31
N GLY A 1006 18.83 4.71 -6.83
CA GLY A 1006 17.97 3.74 -6.18
C GLY A 1006 16.52 4.20 -6.03
N TRP A 1007 15.82 3.54 -5.10
CA TRP A 1007 14.39 3.75 -4.83
C TRP A 1007 14.09 4.99 -3.99
N GLY A 1008 12.90 5.58 -4.22
CA GLY A 1008 12.33 6.61 -3.35
C GLY A 1008 12.57 8.07 -3.77
N GLY A 1009 13.06 8.29 -5.00
CA GLY A 1009 13.26 9.62 -5.56
C GLY A 1009 14.54 10.32 -5.11
N GLY A 1010 14.55 11.65 -5.22
CA GLY A 1010 15.76 12.46 -5.06
C GLY A 1010 16.80 12.21 -6.16
N LYS A 1011 18.07 12.53 -5.88
CA LYS A 1011 19.24 12.31 -6.74
C LYS A 1011 20.29 11.49 -5.98
N SER A 1012 21.20 10.86 -6.73
CA SER A 1012 22.37 10.17 -6.16
C SER A 1012 23.42 11.17 -5.67
N VAL A 1013 24.38 10.71 -4.86
CA VAL A 1013 25.43 11.58 -4.30
C VAL A 1013 26.28 12.18 -5.42
N ASP A 1014 26.70 11.36 -6.38
CA ASP A 1014 27.48 11.83 -7.52
C ASP A 1014 26.70 12.79 -8.42
N ARG A 1015 25.39 12.56 -8.64
CA ARG A 1015 24.58 13.51 -9.41
C ARG A 1015 24.41 14.85 -8.68
N LEU A 1016 24.27 14.85 -7.36
CA LEU A 1016 24.22 16.08 -6.56
C LEU A 1016 25.54 16.85 -6.56
N TRP A 1017 26.68 16.15 -6.49
CA TRP A 1017 27.99 16.76 -6.70
C TRP A 1017 28.10 17.38 -8.09
N ALA A 1018 27.67 16.66 -9.12
CA ALA A 1018 27.72 17.16 -10.49
C ALA A 1018 26.83 18.39 -10.71
N ASP A 1019 25.62 18.44 -10.13
CA ASP A 1019 24.75 19.64 -10.17
C ASP A 1019 25.47 20.86 -9.56
N VAL A 1020 26.09 20.67 -8.39
CA VAL A 1020 26.87 21.70 -7.69
C VAL A 1020 28.05 22.19 -8.53
N TYR A 1021 28.81 21.26 -9.12
CA TYR A 1021 29.97 21.61 -9.95
C TYR A 1021 29.58 22.27 -11.28
N ALA A 1022 28.43 21.92 -11.87
CA ALA A 1022 27.89 22.61 -13.04
C ALA A 1022 27.58 24.09 -12.75
N VAL A 1023 26.91 24.40 -11.64
CA VAL A 1023 26.65 25.80 -11.23
C VAL A 1023 27.94 26.56 -10.87
N LYS A 1024 28.95 25.88 -10.32
CA LYS A 1024 30.30 26.46 -10.15
C LYS A 1024 30.97 26.78 -11.49
N GLY A 1025 30.76 25.95 -12.50
CA GLY A 1025 31.14 26.23 -13.88
C GLY A 1025 30.46 27.49 -14.42
N GLN A 1026 29.13 27.59 -14.28
CA GLN A 1026 28.35 28.76 -14.69
C GLN A 1026 28.79 30.05 -13.99
N LEU A 1027 29.00 30.01 -12.67
CA LEU A 1027 29.55 31.12 -11.88
C LEU A 1027 30.93 31.56 -12.38
N ALA A 1028 31.81 30.60 -12.70
CA ALA A 1028 33.13 30.90 -13.25
C ALA A 1028 33.08 31.48 -14.68
N VAL A 1029 32.12 31.05 -15.52
CA VAL A 1029 31.86 31.70 -16.82
C VAL A 1029 31.41 33.15 -16.63
N ALA A 1030 30.44 33.40 -15.74
CA ALA A 1030 29.93 34.74 -15.46
C ALA A 1030 31.00 35.69 -14.88
N GLN A 1031 31.95 35.15 -14.10
CA GLN A 1031 33.13 35.87 -13.60
C GLN A 1031 34.25 36.05 -14.64
N ALA A 1032 34.04 35.64 -15.91
CA ALA A 1032 35.04 35.62 -16.99
C ALA A 1032 36.32 34.82 -16.65
N ARG A 1033 36.17 33.67 -15.97
CA ARG A 1033 37.24 32.75 -15.55
C ARG A 1033 37.11 31.39 -16.28
N PRO A 1034 37.31 31.33 -17.61
CA PRO A 1034 36.98 30.14 -18.42
C PRO A 1034 37.76 28.88 -18.02
N PHE A 1035 39.03 29.00 -17.62
CA PHE A 1035 39.81 27.83 -17.19
C PHE A 1035 39.29 27.22 -15.87
N ALA A 1036 38.84 28.04 -14.93
CA ALA A 1036 38.16 27.56 -13.72
C ALA A 1036 36.79 26.93 -14.06
N ALA A 1037 36.06 27.50 -15.03
CA ALA A 1037 34.82 26.92 -15.51
C ALA A 1037 35.04 25.55 -16.17
N MET A 1038 36.07 25.39 -17.00
CA MET A 1038 36.44 24.10 -17.59
C MET A 1038 36.73 23.07 -16.51
N VAL A 1039 37.55 23.39 -15.49
CA VAL A 1039 37.83 22.47 -14.37
C VAL A 1039 36.54 22.06 -13.67
N HIS A 1040 35.64 22.99 -13.35
CA HIS A 1040 34.37 22.64 -12.68
C HIS A 1040 33.40 21.85 -13.55
N TYR A 1041 33.37 22.05 -14.87
CA TYR A 1041 32.61 21.16 -15.75
C TYR A 1041 33.29 19.78 -15.90
N GLU A 1042 34.61 19.68 -15.82
CA GLU A 1042 35.30 18.37 -15.76
C GLU A 1042 35.06 17.65 -14.42
N ASP A 1043 35.04 18.37 -13.29
CA ASP A 1043 34.64 17.85 -11.98
C ASP A 1043 33.20 17.30 -12.04
N ALA A 1044 32.27 18.04 -12.65
CA ALA A 1044 30.88 17.61 -12.81
C ALA A 1044 30.74 16.33 -13.66
N LEU A 1045 31.44 16.26 -14.80
CA LEU A 1045 31.42 15.10 -15.70
C LEU A 1045 32.21 13.89 -15.16
N LEU A 1046 33.11 14.10 -14.18
CA LEU A 1046 33.78 13.02 -13.46
C LEU A 1046 32.82 12.29 -12.51
N HIS A 1047 31.92 13.03 -11.84
CA HIS A 1047 30.87 12.45 -10.99
C HIS A 1047 29.70 11.91 -11.83
N PHE A 1048 29.17 12.69 -12.78
CA PHE A 1048 28.02 12.29 -13.61
C PHE A 1048 28.30 12.56 -15.10
N PRO A 1049 28.74 11.55 -15.89
CA PRO A 1049 29.16 11.75 -17.28
C PRO A 1049 28.10 12.29 -18.24
N ASP A 1050 26.82 12.04 -17.95
CA ASP A 1050 25.67 12.39 -18.79
C ASP A 1050 24.96 13.68 -18.30
N HIS A 1051 25.70 14.67 -17.79
CA HIS A 1051 25.16 15.88 -17.18
C HIS A 1051 24.93 17.00 -18.22
N PRO A 1052 23.69 17.36 -18.60
CA PRO A 1052 23.42 18.26 -19.73
C PRO A 1052 24.16 19.59 -19.63
N GLU A 1053 23.97 20.30 -18.52
CA GLU A 1053 24.49 21.64 -18.29
C GLU A 1053 26.04 21.69 -18.32
N ALA A 1054 26.71 20.64 -17.84
CA ALA A 1054 28.17 20.53 -17.87
C ALA A 1054 28.69 20.08 -19.25
N MET A 1055 27.97 19.18 -19.94
CA MET A 1055 28.30 18.77 -21.31
C MET A 1055 28.17 19.95 -22.29
N ILE A 1056 27.13 20.77 -22.15
CA ILE A 1056 26.92 21.99 -22.94
C ILE A 1056 27.97 23.04 -22.59
N GLY A 1057 28.12 23.36 -21.29
CA GLY A 1057 29.06 24.35 -20.79
C GLY A 1057 30.50 24.09 -21.21
N ILE A 1058 31.00 22.87 -21.03
CA ILE A 1058 32.37 22.53 -21.47
C ILE A 1058 32.49 22.53 -23.00
N SER A 1059 31.46 22.09 -23.73
CA SER A 1059 31.52 22.02 -25.20
C SER A 1059 31.58 23.41 -25.83
N ASN A 1060 30.88 24.40 -25.28
CA ASN A 1060 31.00 25.79 -25.71
C ASN A 1060 32.43 26.34 -25.52
N LEU A 1061 33.06 26.09 -24.36
CA LEU A 1061 34.45 26.51 -24.07
C LEU A 1061 35.48 25.76 -24.96
N LEU A 1062 35.27 24.47 -25.22
CA LEU A 1062 36.10 23.67 -26.14
C LEU A 1062 35.99 24.15 -27.60
N MET A 1063 34.81 24.62 -28.01
CA MET A 1063 34.61 25.23 -29.33
C MET A 1063 35.26 26.62 -29.42
N ASP A 1064 35.25 27.42 -28.34
CA ASP A 1064 35.97 28.69 -28.27
C ASP A 1064 37.51 28.50 -28.37
N ILE A 1065 38.04 27.41 -27.82
CA ILE A 1065 39.44 27.00 -28.02
C ILE A 1065 39.72 26.64 -29.49
N PHE A 1066 38.83 25.87 -30.15
CA PHE A 1066 38.98 25.55 -31.57
C PHE A 1066 38.95 26.78 -32.49
N GLU A 1067 38.07 27.75 -32.18
CA GLU A 1067 37.93 29.04 -32.88
C GLU A 1067 39.03 30.06 -32.54
N GLU A 1068 40.01 29.72 -31.71
CA GLU A 1068 41.08 30.62 -31.22
C GLU A 1068 40.58 31.85 -30.43
N LYS A 1069 39.32 31.84 -29.97
CA LYS A 1069 38.77 32.84 -29.04
C LYS A 1069 39.39 32.70 -27.63
N MET A 1070 39.85 31.51 -27.30
CA MET A 1070 40.50 31.16 -26.03
C MET A 1070 41.81 30.41 -26.31
N PRO A 1071 42.91 30.66 -25.58
CA PRO A 1071 44.12 29.86 -25.71
C PRO A 1071 43.89 28.43 -25.18
N ALA A 1072 44.50 27.43 -25.82
CA ALA A 1072 44.30 26.02 -25.49
C ALA A 1072 44.96 25.56 -24.17
N GLU A 1073 45.74 26.43 -23.52
CA GLU A 1073 46.39 26.24 -22.23
C GLU A 1073 46.26 27.54 -21.43
N GLU A 1074 46.18 27.45 -20.10
CA GLU A 1074 46.08 28.63 -19.23
C GLU A 1074 47.33 29.52 -19.37
N PRO A 1075 47.19 30.84 -19.63
CA PRO A 1075 48.34 31.74 -19.76
C PRO A 1075 49.19 31.77 -18.48
N GLN A 1076 50.39 31.21 -18.54
CA GLN A 1076 51.34 31.27 -17.43
C GLN A 1076 51.60 32.73 -17.03
N LEU A 1077 51.25 33.08 -15.79
CA LEU A 1077 51.51 34.40 -15.22
C LEU A 1077 53.02 34.64 -15.17
N LEU A 1078 53.52 35.45 -16.12
CA LEU A 1078 54.90 35.92 -16.17
C LEU A 1078 55.16 36.91 -15.02
N LEU A 1079 55.35 36.37 -13.82
CA LEU A 1079 55.85 37.12 -12.67
C LEU A 1079 57.18 37.79 -13.04
N PRO A 1080 57.33 39.11 -12.85
CA PRO A 1080 58.61 39.78 -13.07
C PRO A 1080 59.70 39.17 -12.18
N PRO A 1081 60.94 38.99 -12.68
CA PRO A 1081 62.02 38.41 -11.89
C PRO A 1081 62.40 39.36 -10.74
N LEU A 1082 61.95 39.02 -9.53
CA LEU A 1082 62.31 39.73 -8.30
C LEU A 1082 63.83 39.65 -8.09
N PRO A 1083 64.51 40.78 -7.80
CA PRO A 1083 65.95 40.78 -7.59
C PRO A 1083 66.33 40.06 -6.29
N ALA A 1084 67.36 39.23 -6.35
CA ALA A 1084 67.81 38.44 -5.21
C ALA A 1084 68.33 39.35 -4.07
N SER A 1085 67.70 39.25 -2.90
CA SER A 1085 68.24 39.75 -1.62
C SER A 1085 67.93 38.74 -0.51
N SER A 1086 68.82 38.63 0.48
CA SER A 1086 68.91 37.44 1.32
C SER A 1086 68.23 37.59 2.69
N GLY A 1087 67.36 36.60 3.01
CA GLY A 1087 67.24 36.02 4.34
C GLY A 1087 66.36 36.73 5.39
N SER A 1088 65.33 36.02 5.86
CA SER A 1088 65.17 35.68 7.29
C SER A 1088 64.16 34.54 7.47
N LEU A 1089 64.16 33.90 8.64
CA LEU A 1089 63.27 32.80 9.01
C LEU A 1089 62.21 33.27 10.03
N VAL A 1090 60.93 33.04 9.74
CA VAL A 1090 59.85 32.85 10.74
C VAL A 1090 58.85 31.84 10.15
N ASN A 1091 58.31 30.94 10.99
CA ASN A 1091 57.33 29.93 10.57
C ASN A 1091 55.89 30.40 10.83
N ASP A 1092 54.94 30.01 9.97
CA ASP A 1092 53.65 29.43 10.41
C ASP A 1092 53.06 28.55 9.28
N PRO A 1093 52.37 27.39 9.52
CA PRO A 1093 52.20 26.37 8.49
C PRO A 1093 50.74 25.98 8.16
N THR A 1094 50.09 26.63 7.18
CA THR A 1094 48.80 26.18 6.62
C THR A 1094 48.60 26.42 5.10
N LEU A 1095 49.51 25.94 4.24
CA LEU A 1095 49.20 25.79 2.80
C LEU A 1095 49.86 24.55 2.15
N LEU A 1096 49.01 23.74 1.50
CA LEU A 1096 49.23 22.92 0.30
C LEU A 1096 50.62 22.30 0.07
N HIS A 1097 50.80 21.05 0.51
CA HIS A 1097 51.82 20.16 -0.07
C HIS A 1097 51.28 19.43 -1.30
N ARG A 1098 51.53 19.98 -2.49
CA ARG A 1098 51.42 19.21 -3.76
C ARG A 1098 52.70 18.37 -3.91
N PRO A 1099 52.64 17.05 -4.09
CA PRO A 1099 53.84 16.26 -4.40
C PRO A 1099 54.21 16.49 -5.87
N GLU A 1100 55.33 17.17 -6.12
CA GLU A 1100 56.00 17.11 -7.42
C GLU A 1100 56.73 15.77 -7.55
N GLY A 1101 56.48 15.04 -8.64
CA GLY A 1101 57.33 13.92 -9.04
C GLY A 1101 56.59 12.65 -9.43
N GLU A 1102 56.04 12.60 -10.64
CA GLU A 1102 56.21 11.42 -11.49
C GLU A 1102 56.06 11.80 -12.99
N THR A 1103 57.18 11.75 -13.72
CA THR A 1103 57.19 11.99 -15.17
C THR A 1103 56.80 10.71 -15.92
N PRO A 1104 55.78 10.70 -16.80
CA PRO A 1104 55.48 9.53 -17.63
C PRO A 1104 56.66 9.25 -18.57
N THR A 1105 57.32 8.12 -18.39
CA THR A 1105 58.58 7.79 -19.09
C THR A 1105 58.34 7.55 -20.58
N THR A 1106 58.78 8.47 -21.44
CA THR A 1106 58.90 8.21 -22.88
C THR A 1106 60.01 7.17 -23.10
N ALA A 1107 59.64 5.99 -23.63
CA ALA A 1107 60.57 4.88 -23.78
C ALA A 1107 61.70 5.19 -24.78
N LYS A 1108 62.92 5.41 -24.27
CA LYS A 1108 64.13 5.57 -25.08
C LYS A 1108 64.56 4.24 -25.70
N SER A 1109 64.07 3.94 -26.89
CA SER A 1109 64.65 2.88 -27.72
C SER A 1109 65.93 3.40 -28.39
N THR A 1110 67.09 3.08 -27.81
CA THR A 1110 68.39 3.45 -28.37
C THR A 1110 68.84 2.44 -29.42
N LEU A 1111 69.01 2.89 -30.66
CA LEU A 1111 70.18 2.48 -31.45
C LEU A 1111 70.58 3.60 -32.44
N ALA A 1112 71.88 3.85 -32.53
CA ALA A 1112 72.49 4.81 -33.45
C ALA A 1112 73.69 4.14 -34.16
N ASN A 1113 74.19 4.80 -35.21
CA ASN A 1113 75.11 4.28 -36.24
C ASN A 1113 74.44 3.26 -37.20
N THR A 1114 74.84 3.16 -38.47
CA THR A 1114 75.99 3.78 -39.16
C THR A 1114 75.57 4.75 -40.28
N GLY A 1115 76.37 5.80 -40.54
CA GLY A 1115 76.04 6.83 -41.51
C GLY A 1115 76.10 6.41 -42.99
N ARG A 1116 75.23 7.05 -43.80
CA ARG A 1116 75.27 7.11 -45.27
C ARG A 1116 74.70 8.47 -45.71
N PRO A 1117 75.19 9.13 -46.77
CA PRO A 1117 74.69 10.45 -47.18
C PRO A 1117 73.23 10.41 -47.68
N LEU A 1118 72.47 11.48 -47.41
CA LEU A 1118 71.15 11.70 -48.00
C LEU A 1118 71.27 12.17 -49.47
N PRO A 1119 70.42 11.66 -50.39
CA PRO A 1119 70.04 12.40 -51.59
C PRO A 1119 69.03 13.53 -51.24
N PRO A 1120 68.89 14.58 -52.07
CA PRO A 1120 68.10 15.75 -51.73
C PRO A 1120 66.58 15.55 -51.88
N SER A 1121 65.84 16.29 -51.06
CA SER A 1121 64.44 16.74 -51.22
C SER A 1121 63.38 15.73 -51.67
N VAL A 1122 62.52 15.33 -50.72
CA VAL A 1122 61.07 15.38 -50.93
C VAL A 1122 60.47 16.20 -49.78
N THR A 1123 59.61 17.16 -50.10
CA THR A 1123 58.87 17.94 -49.09
C THR A 1123 57.93 17.01 -48.32
N ARG A 1124 58.20 16.79 -47.04
CA ARG A 1124 57.16 16.29 -46.12
C ARG A 1124 56.20 17.43 -45.82
N ASN A 1125 54.92 17.11 -45.71
CA ASN A 1125 53.92 18.00 -45.13
C ASN A 1125 54.37 18.35 -43.70
N ASN A 1126 54.02 19.55 -43.23
CA ASN A 1126 54.20 19.89 -41.82
C ASN A 1126 53.34 18.93 -40.98
N ASP A 1127 53.96 18.20 -40.06
CA ASP A 1127 53.22 17.55 -38.98
C ASP A 1127 52.54 18.66 -38.14
N PRO A 1128 51.26 18.54 -37.79
CA PRO A 1128 50.53 19.59 -37.08
C PRO A 1128 51.16 19.85 -35.70
N SER A 1129 51.25 21.12 -35.34
CA SER A 1129 51.76 21.54 -34.03
C SER A 1129 50.89 21.02 -32.88
N PRO A 1130 51.44 20.87 -31.66
CA PRO A 1130 50.64 20.51 -30.48
C PRO A 1130 49.42 21.42 -30.28
N ALA A 1131 49.54 22.72 -30.57
CA ALA A 1131 48.44 23.68 -30.49
C ALA A 1131 47.36 23.49 -31.57
N GLU A 1132 47.69 22.95 -32.74
CA GLU A 1132 46.69 22.57 -33.76
C GLU A 1132 46.02 21.23 -33.40
N LEU A 1133 46.79 20.28 -32.84
CA LEU A 1133 46.26 19.01 -32.36
C LEU A 1133 45.30 19.19 -31.17
N ASN A 1134 45.66 20.02 -30.18
CA ASN A 1134 44.81 20.31 -29.02
C ASN A 1134 43.48 20.95 -29.45
N ARG A 1135 43.50 21.87 -30.43
CA ARG A 1135 42.28 22.49 -30.97
C ARG A 1135 41.39 21.51 -31.72
N LEU A 1136 41.96 20.64 -32.55
CA LEU A 1136 41.20 19.57 -33.20
C LEU A 1136 40.57 18.62 -32.18
N ALA A 1137 41.33 18.22 -31.14
CA ALA A 1137 40.83 17.38 -30.06
C ALA A 1137 39.71 18.07 -29.26
N ALA A 1138 39.77 19.38 -29.04
CA ALA A 1138 38.73 20.14 -28.36
C ALA A 1138 37.41 20.12 -29.14
N ARG A 1139 37.45 20.41 -30.46
CA ARG A 1139 36.27 20.30 -31.34
C ARG A 1139 35.69 18.89 -31.34
N ASP A 1140 36.54 17.88 -31.50
CA ASP A 1140 36.09 16.49 -31.64
C ASP A 1140 35.50 15.95 -30.31
N ARG A 1141 36.04 16.39 -29.16
CA ARG A 1141 35.45 16.13 -27.84
C ARG A 1141 34.09 16.83 -27.68
N ALA A 1142 33.99 18.12 -28.02
CA ALA A 1142 32.73 18.86 -27.95
C ALA A 1142 31.64 18.19 -28.80
N TYR A 1143 31.96 17.85 -30.05
CA TYR A 1143 31.05 17.13 -30.94
C TYR A 1143 30.61 15.77 -30.35
N MET A 1144 31.53 14.97 -29.79
CA MET A 1144 31.20 13.69 -29.18
C MET A 1144 30.31 13.81 -27.94
N LEU A 1145 30.52 14.82 -27.09
CA LEU A 1145 29.65 15.08 -25.94
C LEU A 1145 28.23 15.43 -26.41
N LEU A 1146 28.11 16.43 -27.28
CA LEU A 1146 26.82 16.93 -27.76
C LEU A 1146 26.02 15.88 -28.55
N ALA A 1147 26.67 15.12 -29.42
CA ALA A 1147 26.03 14.06 -30.21
C ALA A 1147 25.66 12.80 -29.38
N ASN A 1148 26.16 12.68 -28.16
CA ASN A 1148 25.66 11.72 -27.17
C ASN A 1148 24.50 12.34 -26.37
N LEU A 1149 24.63 13.60 -25.93
CA LEU A 1149 23.62 14.31 -25.14
C LEU A 1149 22.28 14.38 -25.87
N THR A 1150 22.25 14.81 -27.13
CA THR A 1150 20.99 14.93 -27.89
C THR A 1150 20.30 13.60 -28.19
N ARG A 1151 20.93 12.47 -27.87
CA ARG A 1151 20.33 11.13 -27.92
C ARG A 1151 19.76 10.64 -26.60
N LEU A 1152 20.10 11.28 -25.47
CA LEU A 1152 19.43 11.10 -24.18
C LEU A 1152 18.10 11.88 -24.19
N GLY A 1153 17.08 11.41 -23.48
CA GLY A 1153 15.85 12.21 -23.32
C GLY A 1153 16.08 13.54 -22.60
N SER A 1154 17.15 13.67 -21.81
CA SER A 1154 17.57 14.92 -21.16
C SER A 1154 18.32 15.91 -22.07
N GLY A 1155 18.58 15.55 -23.33
CA GLY A 1155 19.17 16.44 -24.34
C GLY A 1155 18.41 16.44 -25.68
N TRP A 1156 17.47 15.52 -25.86
CA TRP A 1156 16.57 15.46 -27.02
C TRP A 1156 15.55 16.61 -27.02
N ASP A 1157 15.06 16.96 -25.82
CA ASP A 1157 14.09 18.03 -25.51
C ASP A 1157 14.80 19.27 -24.91
N ASP A 1158 16.00 19.58 -25.43
CA ASP A 1158 16.88 20.66 -24.93
C ASP A 1158 17.39 21.49 -26.11
N ALA A 1159 16.84 22.69 -26.26
CA ALA A 1159 17.19 23.60 -27.35
C ALA A 1159 18.65 24.08 -27.27
N GLU A 1160 19.24 24.26 -26.07
CA GLU A 1160 20.64 24.67 -25.92
C GLU A 1160 21.58 23.53 -26.32
N ALA A 1161 21.25 22.27 -26.00
CA ALA A 1161 21.99 21.10 -26.45
C ALA A 1161 22.02 20.99 -27.99
N TRP A 1162 20.87 21.15 -28.65
CA TRP A 1162 20.78 21.11 -30.12
C TRP A 1162 21.41 22.32 -30.81
N LEU A 1163 21.29 23.52 -30.23
CA LEU A 1163 21.96 24.73 -30.73
C LEU A 1163 23.48 24.60 -30.64
N THR A 1164 23.97 24.07 -29.52
CA THR A 1164 25.40 23.83 -29.30
C THR A 1164 25.91 22.71 -30.22
N LEU A 1165 25.11 21.67 -30.49
CA LEU A 1165 25.40 20.64 -31.51
C LEU A 1165 25.40 21.22 -32.94
N ALA A 1166 24.51 22.16 -33.26
CA ALA A 1166 24.52 22.84 -34.54
C ALA A 1166 25.83 23.61 -34.76
N ARG A 1167 26.29 24.38 -33.76
CA ARG A 1167 27.60 25.05 -33.75
C ARG A 1167 28.74 24.04 -33.98
N ALA A 1168 28.72 22.88 -33.32
CA ALA A 1168 29.71 21.83 -33.53
C ALA A 1168 29.69 21.26 -34.97
N HIS A 1169 28.51 21.15 -35.60
CA HIS A 1169 28.38 20.77 -37.01
C HIS A 1169 28.91 21.84 -37.98
N GLU A 1170 28.68 23.13 -37.71
CA GLU A 1170 29.23 24.24 -38.53
C GLU A 1170 30.76 24.27 -38.48
N LEU A 1171 31.35 24.14 -37.28
CA LEU A 1171 32.81 24.06 -37.08
C LEU A 1171 33.41 22.79 -37.70
N SER A 1172 32.60 21.74 -37.85
CA SER A 1172 32.92 20.50 -38.60
C SER A 1172 32.65 20.61 -40.11
N LYS A 1173 32.08 21.74 -40.58
CA LYS A 1173 31.67 22.04 -41.97
C LYS A 1173 30.53 21.15 -42.52
N ASP A 1174 29.78 20.49 -41.64
CA ASP A 1174 28.58 19.71 -41.98
C ASP A 1174 27.33 20.60 -41.93
N VAL A 1175 27.26 21.56 -42.86
CA VAL A 1175 26.17 22.55 -42.96
C VAL A 1175 24.80 21.87 -43.13
N ALA A 1176 24.75 20.66 -43.69
CA ALA A 1176 23.53 19.90 -43.86
C ALA A 1176 22.96 19.39 -42.53
N LYS A 1177 23.82 18.92 -41.60
CA LYS A 1177 23.38 18.58 -40.24
C LYS A 1177 23.19 19.79 -39.35
N ALA A 1178 24.05 20.81 -39.45
CA ALA A 1178 23.86 22.08 -38.72
C ALA A 1178 22.47 22.67 -39.00
N LYS A 1179 22.07 22.75 -40.27
CA LYS A 1179 20.73 23.21 -40.66
C LYS A 1179 19.60 22.34 -40.09
N LYS A 1180 19.77 21.02 -39.98
CA LYS A 1180 18.75 20.15 -39.36
C LYS A 1180 18.62 20.41 -37.86
N ALA A 1181 19.75 20.48 -37.15
CA ALA A 1181 19.77 20.80 -35.72
C ALA A 1181 19.14 22.18 -35.46
N LEU A 1182 19.44 23.20 -36.26
CA LEU A 1182 18.81 24.53 -36.14
C LEU A 1182 17.30 24.54 -36.40
N TRP A 1183 16.77 23.68 -37.28
CA TRP A 1183 15.31 23.55 -37.43
C TRP A 1183 14.68 22.87 -36.21
N TRP A 1184 15.32 21.85 -35.64
CA TRP A 1184 14.85 21.22 -34.40
C TRP A 1184 14.94 22.16 -33.19
N VAL A 1185 15.94 23.06 -33.13
CA VAL A 1185 15.99 24.15 -32.14
C VAL A 1185 14.76 25.06 -32.27
N VAL A 1186 14.38 25.47 -33.48
CA VAL A 1186 13.16 26.28 -33.68
C VAL A 1186 11.90 25.50 -33.28
N GLU A 1187 11.79 24.23 -33.66
CA GLU A 1187 10.65 23.37 -33.29
C GLU A 1187 10.56 23.11 -31.77
N LEU A 1188 11.67 23.18 -31.03
CA LEU A 1188 11.71 23.15 -29.56
C LEU A 1188 11.38 24.51 -28.92
N GLU A 1189 12.02 25.60 -29.37
CA GLU A 1189 11.82 26.95 -28.83
C GLU A 1189 10.38 27.45 -29.04
N ASP A 1190 9.77 27.16 -30.19
CA ASP A 1190 8.35 27.46 -30.50
C ASP A 1190 7.36 26.74 -29.54
N ALA A 1191 7.84 25.83 -28.67
CA ALA A 1191 7.07 25.11 -27.67
C ALA A 1191 7.74 25.09 -26.27
N SER A 1192 8.75 25.94 -26.03
CA SER A 1192 9.60 25.86 -24.83
C SER A 1192 8.96 26.57 -23.61
N PRO A 1193 8.77 25.88 -22.47
CA PRO A 1193 8.25 26.48 -21.25
C PRO A 1193 9.32 27.26 -20.48
N VAL A 1194 8.91 28.20 -19.61
CA VAL A 1194 9.82 29.01 -18.76
C VAL A 1194 10.71 28.16 -17.84
N ARG A 1195 10.30 26.93 -17.53
CA ARG A 1195 11.06 25.89 -16.83
C ARG A 1195 10.68 24.52 -17.38
N SER A 1196 11.64 23.59 -17.42
CA SER A 1196 11.48 22.27 -18.04
C SER A 1196 10.27 21.48 -17.53
N TRP A 1197 9.60 20.74 -18.42
CA TRP A 1197 8.54 19.79 -18.06
C TRP A 1197 8.95 18.79 -16.97
N VAL A 1198 10.25 18.51 -16.83
CA VAL A 1198 10.82 17.67 -15.76
C VAL A 1198 10.44 18.18 -14.36
N ASP A 1199 10.37 19.49 -14.17
CA ASP A 1199 10.21 20.14 -12.86
C ASP A 1199 8.79 20.05 -12.28
N VAL A 1200 7.82 19.44 -12.98
CA VAL A 1200 6.42 19.38 -12.51
C VAL A 1200 6.21 18.45 -11.30
N THR A 1201 6.99 17.37 -11.21
CA THR A 1201 7.06 16.47 -10.03
C THR A 1201 8.17 15.43 -10.23
N ALA A 1202 8.87 15.05 -9.16
CA ALA A 1202 9.85 13.96 -9.20
C ALA A 1202 9.25 12.58 -9.53
N GLY A 1203 7.93 12.41 -9.43
CA GLY A 1203 7.23 11.21 -9.92
C GLY A 1203 7.22 11.08 -11.45
N GLY A 1204 7.67 12.11 -12.17
CA GLY A 1204 7.73 12.13 -13.63
C GLY A 1204 6.32 12.06 -14.23
N TYR A 1205 6.02 10.97 -14.93
CA TYR A 1205 4.71 10.73 -15.53
C TYR A 1205 3.65 10.22 -14.55
N ALA A 1206 4.04 9.82 -13.33
CA ALA A 1206 3.16 9.22 -12.34
C ALA A 1206 2.95 10.15 -11.13
N LEU A 1207 1.68 10.45 -10.84
CA LEU A 1207 1.23 10.98 -9.55
C LEU A 1207 1.24 9.89 -8.48
#